data_AF-A0A6I4YNS4-F1
#
_entry.id   AF-A0A6I4YNS4-F1
#
_cell.length_a   1.000
_cell.length_b   1.000
_cell.length_c   1.000
_cell.angle_alpha   90.00
_cell.angle_beta   90.00
_cell.angle_gamma   90.00
#
_symmetry.space_group_name_H-M   'P 1'
#
loop_
_entity.id
_entity.type
_entity.pdbx_description
1 polymer ?
#
loop_
_entity_poly.entity_id
_entity_poly.type
_entity_poly.pdbx_seq_one_letter_code
_entity_poly.pdbx_strand_id
1 'polypeptide(L)'
;MSVLQPMNHPEPTNMEGPEIASSKIVERAWNPLPSTAGRGLHDGVKGRSPTKADTQWRARMDAQLQGQGRSLDSARATRKDFENRVLTLTSALAALYGTASLGNVADPVEEVVFMILSRRAPIAMARAILNELMMIPGGLRGLPALGQEELSARLQPLGIQNIRAGQVFTAIEHLNRVYSDQDVYEALRGLSDKALLTALEDIPGLSRKTALCVMLYSFGRDVFPVDTHVARVLQRTRLLDSIGINLDGLDEKSIQLRVEDAVPPSLRGQLRINMIHHGQAVCHARVPECDTCPIRLLCATGRERLREQALAENRLTLVDMFCGAGGLSEGFRRAGYRTVLAVDADEHAMRTYRLNHPEVDEDAMLCRDIRDFRGEAEQIRATVGGEIDVLVGGPPCQGFSRAGLRAKTAHGAGPASDDERNHLFRELVDLLEVLRPRAMVMENVPGMGEVRYQDGSTFVDATRDAMESVGYHTTTWLLNAAAYGVPQDRVRRIIVGIRDGDAPTEPPPPTHNAPSTQHQVDSLAPHLRQRAVTLGESLAGLPPLGVGKGENIAVLDGQLLTGHVARYNNPEDLGRFQTIEPGESYRSLVARRPDLKIYNHETFADKYFKLPADRPSRTIVAHLQRDGNGYIHPEQLRSITPREAARLQSFDDGYLFTGPLTKVFRQIGNAVPPLLAEAIGRHIRDHLEKLDRDAARD
;
A
#
# COMPACT_ATOMS: atom_id res chain seq x y z
N MET A 1 29.68 27.04 48.33
CA MET A 1 31.13 27.12 48.03
C MET A 1 31.65 25.69 48.09
N SER A 2 32.20 25.03 47.08
CA SER A 2 32.91 25.45 45.86
C SER A 2 32.59 24.46 44.72
N VAL A 3 32.21 24.95 43.53
CA VAL A 3 33.00 24.95 42.29
C VAL A 3 33.48 23.56 41.85
N LEU A 4 32.72 22.94 40.93
CA LEU A 4 33.15 21.84 40.07
C LEU A 4 33.71 22.44 38.76
N GLN A 5 34.96 22.12 38.44
CA GLN A 5 35.54 22.28 37.10
C GLN A 5 35.27 21.03 36.24
N PRO A 6 35.15 21.16 34.91
CA PRO A 6 34.85 20.05 34.01
C PRO A 6 36.12 19.31 33.57
N MET A 7 36.04 17.97 33.50
CA MET A 7 37.06 17.14 32.86
C MET A 7 36.80 17.01 31.35
N ASN A 8 37.85 17.22 30.58
CA ASN A 8 37.91 17.19 29.11
C ASN A 8 37.41 15.87 28.51
N HIS A 9 36.53 15.98 27.52
CA HIS A 9 36.31 14.93 26.53
C HIS A 9 37.40 15.00 25.45
N PRO A 10 37.99 13.87 25.01
CA PRO A 10 38.88 13.86 23.85
C PRO A 10 38.09 14.11 22.56
N GLU A 11 38.68 14.91 21.66
CA GLU A 11 38.14 15.22 20.33
C GLU A 11 37.96 13.93 19.49
N PRO A 12 36.87 13.81 18.72
CA PRO A 12 36.66 12.69 17.82
C PRO A 12 37.60 12.83 16.60
N THR A 13 38.50 11.87 16.45
CA THR A 13 39.28 11.67 15.24
C THR A 13 38.35 11.34 14.06
N ASN A 14 38.44 12.16 13.00
CA ASN A 14 37.84 11.90 11.70
C ASN A 14 38.23 10.52 11.17
N MET A 15 37.30 9.57 11.20
CA MET A 15 37.26 8.46 10.24
C MET A 15 35.99 8.62 9.42
N GLU A 16 36.16 8.88 8.13
CA GLU A 16 35.10 8.89 7.13
C GLU A 16 34.46 7.49 7.07
N GLY A 17 33.30 7.33 7.71
CA GLY A 17 32.40 6.20 7.50
C GLY A 17 31.57 6.39 6.23
N PRO A 18 31.09 5.32 5.59
CA PRO A 18 30.27 5.42 4.39
C PRO A 18 28.97 6.18 4.70
N GLU A 19 28.65 7.17 3.86
CA GLU A 19 27.42 7.97 3.94
C GLU A 19 26.18 7.07 4.06
N ILE A 20 25.50 7.16 5.21
CA ILE A 20 24.23 6.46 5.48
C ILE A 20 23.15 7.03 4.55
N ALA A 21 22.71 6.23 3.60
CA ALA A 21 21.76 6.57 2.54
C ALA A 21 20.29 6.25 2.93
N SER A 22 19.90 6.45 4.19
CA SER A 22 18.58 6.05 4.71
C SER A 22 17.39 6.85 4.15
N SER A 23 17.61 7.95 3.43
CA SER A 23 16.54 8.76 2.82
C SER A 23 16.16 8.37 1.39
N LYS A 24 16.95 7.53 0.70
CA LYS A 24 16.79 7.27 -0.75
C LYS A 24 15.87 6.09 -1.10
N ILE A 25 15.48 5.24 -0.14
CA ILE A 25 14.78 3.97 -0.43
C ILE A 25 13.26 4.07 -0.15
N VAL A 26 12.83 4.85 0.86
CA VAL A 26 11.43 5.29 1.04
C VAL A 26 10.87 5.90 -0.27
N GLU A 27 11.75 6.51 -1.08
CA GLU A 27 11.47 7.08 -2.41
C GLU A 27 11.20 6.06 -3.53
N ARG A 28 11.30 4.74 -3.31
CA ARG A 28 11.05 3.71 -4.36
C ARG A 28 9.83 2.79 -4.12
N ALA A 29 9.19 2.86 -2.95
CA ALA A 29 8.16 1.90 -2.54
C ALA A 29 6.74 2.20 -3.07
N TRP A 30 6.54 3.27 -3.83
CA TRP A 30 5.19 3.79 -4.07
C TRP A 30 4.70 3.60 -5.50
N ASN A 31 4.20 2.38 -5.76
CA ASN A 31 3.16 2.20 -6.76
C ASN A 31 2.13 1.16 -6.26
N PRO A 32 1.33 1.51 -5.24
CA PRO A 32 0.53 0.56 -4.47
C PRO A 32 -0.64 -0.07 -5.20
N LEU A 33 -0.82 0.18 -6.50
CA LEU A 33 -2.04 -0.20 -7.19
C LEU A 33 -1.78 -0.94 -8.50
N PRO A 34 -2.54 -2.01 -8.77
CA PRO A 34 -2.50 -2.67 -10.06
C PRO A 34 -2.97 -1.76 -11.17
N SER A 35 -2.06 -1.44 -12.09
CA SER A 35 -2.43 -0.82 -13.37
C SER A 35 -2.93 -1.92 -14.31
N THR A 36 -4.15 -1.75 -14.84
CA THR A 36 -4.60 -2.47 -16.03
C THR A 36 -3.88 -1.86 -17.22
N ALA A 37 -2.74 -2.45 -17.60
CA ALA A 37 -2.11 -2.10 -18.87
C ALA A 37 -3.07 -2.45 -20.02
N GLY A 38 -3.81 -1.46 -20.52
CA GLY A 38 -4.66 -1.59 -21.71
C GLY A 38 -6.07 -1.03 -21.55
N ARG A 39 -6.31 0.14 -22.18
CA ARG A 39 -7.59 0.72 -22.61
C ARG A 39 -8.79 0.61 -21.64
N GLY A 40 -9.09 1.73 -21.01
CA GLY A 40 -10.35 2.00 -20.30
C GLY A 40 -10.33 1.50 -18.86
N LEU A 41 -11.16 2.11 -18.01
CA LEU A 41 -11.43 1.76 -16.60
C LEU A 41 -10.64 2.59 -15.58
N HIS A 42 -11.02 3.86 -15.51
CA HIS A 42 -10.69 4.83 -14.47
C HIS A 42 -11.95 5.70 -14.26
N ASP A 43 -12.99 5.16 -13.62
CA ASP A 43 -14.28 5.84 -13.53
C ASP A 43 -14.43 6.76 -12.29
N GLY A 44 -13.54 6.66 -11.28
CA GLY A 44 -13.54 7.55 -10.09
C GLY A 44 -12.50 8.69 -10.10
N VAL A 45 -11.36 8.46 -10.75
CA VAL A 45 -10.35 9.47 -11.11
C VAL A 45 -10.12 9.27 -12.59
N LYS A 46 -10.88 9.93 -13.47
CA LYS A 46 -10.59 9.85 -14.91
C LYS A 46 -9.10 10.09 -15.06
N GLY A 47 -8.38 9.06 -15.52
CA GLY A 47 -7.14 9.23 -16.24
C GLY A 47 -7.49 10.03 -17.48
N ARG A 48 -7.68 11.35 -17.32
CA ARG A 48 -7.64 12.30 -18.42
C ARG A 48 -6.32 12.00 -19.09
N SER A 49 -6.34 11.80 -20.40
CA SER A 49 -5.11 11.84 -21.18
C SER A 49 -4.31 13.06 -20.69
N PRO A 50 -3.00 12.92 -20.45
CA PRO A 50 -2.21 13.99 -19.85
C PRO A 50 -2.55 15.30 -20.52
N THR A 51 -2.98 16.29 -19.74
CA THR A 51 -3.33 17.58 -20.31
C THR A 51 -2.07 18.17 -20.94
N LYS A 52 -2.25 19.17 -21.81
CA LYS A 52 -1.09 19.94 -22.31
C LYS A 52 -0.25 20.49 -21.14
N ALA A 53 -0.91 20.90 -20.05
CA ALA A 53 -0.28 21.38 -18.83
C ALA A 53 0.50 20.26 -18.10
N ASP A 54 -0.04 19.04 -17.99
CA ASP A 54 0.68 17.91 -17.39
C ASP A 54 1.91 17.54 -18.22
N THR A 55 1.81 17.58 -19.55
CA THR A 55 2.94 17.28 -20.44
C THR A 55 4.07 18.30 -20.27
N GLN A 56 3.73 19.58 -20.18
CA GLN A 56 4.68 20.65 -19.88
C GLN A 56 5.27 20.52 -18.47
N TRP A 57 4.44 20.19 -17.48
CA TRP A 57 4.88 19.92 -16.12
C TRP A 57 5.89 18.77 -16.06
N ARG A 58 5.63 17.66 -16.77
CA ARG A 58 6.57 16.52 -16.83
C ARG A 58 7.93 16.93 -17.38
N ALA A 59 7.95 17.70 -18.47
CA ALA A 59 9.20 18.19 -19.05
C ALA A 59 9.98 19.12 -18.09
N ARG A 60 9.27 20.02 -17.38
CA ARG A 60 9.90 20.88 -16.35
C ARG A 60 10.47 20.07 -15.20
N MET A 61 9.72 19.07 -14.71
CA MET A 61 10.14 18.21 -13.61
C MET A 61 11.34 17.33 -14.01
N ASP A 62 11.33 16.75 -15.21
CA ASP A 62 12.49 16.01 -15.74
C ASP A 62 13.73 16.91 -15.77
N ALA A 63 13.62 18.15 -16.27
CA ALA A 63 14.72 19.11 -16.31
C ALA A 63 15.21 19.53 -14.91
N GLN A 64 14.30 19.75 -13.95
CA GLN A 64 14.64 20.03 -12.56
C GLN A 64 15.45 18.89 -11.93
N LEU A 65 15.00 17.65 -12.12
CA LEU A 65 15.67 16.46 -11.59
C LEU A 65 17.03 16.21 -12.26
N GLN A 66 17.17 16.54 -13.55
CA GLN A 66 18.48 16.55 -14.21
C GLN A 66 19.42 17.61 -13.62
N GLY A 67 18.89 18.79 -13.26
CA GLY A 67 19.62 19.83 -12.56
C GLY A 67 20.13 19.42 -11.16
N GLN A 68 19.55 18.36 -10.58
CA GLN A 68 20.01 17.73 -9.33
C GLN A 68 21.07 16.63 -9.56
N GLY A 69 21.64 16.51 -10.77
CA GLY A 69 22.69 15.55 -11.10
C GLY A 69 22.19 14.16 -11.54
N ARG A 70 20.88 13.99 -11.79
CA ARG A 70 20.32 12.71 -12.29
C ARG A 70 20.46 12.61 -13.81
N SER A 71 20.70 11.39 -14.32
CA SER A 71 20.57 11.12 -15.76
C SER A 71 19.10 11.30 -16.21
N LEU A 72 18.85 11.50 -17.51
CA LEU A 72 17.49 11.68 -18.02
C LEU A 72 16.57 10.49 -17.68
N ASP A 73 17.07 9.26 -17.79
CA ASP A 73 16.28 8.07 -17.49
C ASP A 73 16.00 7.94 -15.99
N SER A 74 16.98 8.25 -15.15
CA SER A 74 16.80 8.30 -13.69
C SER A 74 15.81 9.40 -13.27
N ALA A 75 15.91 10.59 -13.88
CA ALA A 75 14.97 11.69 -13.68
C ALA A 75 13.54 11.28 -14.07
N ARG A 76 13.34 10.68 -15.24
CA ARG A 76 12.04 10.20 -15.71
C ARG A 76 11.45 9.12 -14.79
N ALA A 77 12.29 8.19 -14.33
CA ALA A 77 11.86 7.15 -13.39
C ALA A 77 11.42 7.75 -12.05
N THR A 78 12.22 8.68 -11.52
CA THR A 78 11.93 9.40 -10.26
C THR A 78 10.65 10.22 -10.36
N ARG A 79 10.49 11.01 -11.44
CA ARG A 79 9.25 11.76 -11.72
C ARG A 79 8.05 10.83 -11.81
N LYS A 80 8.18 9.70 -12.51
CA LYS A 80 7.08 8.74 -12.68
C LYS A 80 6.67 8.11 -11.35
N ASP A 81 7.64 7.77 -10.50
CA ASP A 81 7.35 7.28 -9.14
C ASP A 81 6.61 8.35 -8.34
N PHE A 82 7.15 9.56 -8.28
CA PHE A 82 6.53 10.71 -7.63
C PHE A 82 5.09 10.96 -8.10
N GLU A 83 4.86 11.00 -9.42
CA GLU A 83 3.55 11.18 -10.02
C GLU A 83 2.56 10.08 -9.57
N ASN A 84 3.01 8.82 -9.47
CA ASN A 84 2.19 7.73 -8.95
C ASN A 84 1.90 7.88 -7.45
N ARG A 85 2.83 8.41 -6.63
CA ARG A 85 2.57 8.71 -5.22
C ARG A 85 1.46 9.73 -5.08
N VAL A 86 1.58 10.82 -5.82
CA VAL A 86 0.60 11.91 -5.81
C VAL A 86 -0.76 11.38 -6.25
N LEU A 87 -0.82 10.62 -7.34
CA LEU A 87 -2.06 10.01 -7.83
C LEU A 87 -2.68 9.06 -6.79
N THR A 88 -1.87 8.22 -6.15
CA THR A 88 -2.31 7.28 -5.12
C THR A 88 -2.92 8.03 -3.94
N LEU A 89 -2.19 9.00 -3.38
CA LEU A 89 -2.66 9.76 -2.23
C LEU A 89 -3.91 10.57 -2.58
N THR A 90 -3.94 11.17 -3.77
CA THR A 90 -5.13 11.88 -4.29
C THR A 90 -6.33 10.94 -4.35
N SER A 91 -6.15 9.73 -4.89
CA SER A 91 -7.21 8.73 -5.02
C SER A 91 -7.70 8.20 -3.67
N ALA A 92 -6.78 7.93 -2.74
CA ALA A 92 -7.10 7.49 -1.39
C ALA A 92 -7.91 8.55 -0.63
N LEU A 93 -7.45 9.81 -0.68
CA LEU A 93 -8.15 10.93 -0.05
C LEU A 93 -9.50 11.20 -0.72
N ALA A 94 -9.60 11.07 -2.04
CA ALA A 94 -10.87 11.20 -2.76
C ALA A 94 -11.87 10.09 -2.41
N ALA A 95 -11.42 8.86 -2.23
CA ALA A 95 -12.28 7.76 -1.79
C ALA A 95 -12.80 7.98 -0.36
N LEU A 96 -11.98 8.57 0.52
CA LEU A 96 -12.33 8.86 1.92
C LEU A 96 -13.29 10.03 2.09
N TYR A 97 -13.07 11.13 1.37
CA TYR A 97 -13.77 12.39 1.60
C TYR A 97 -14.72 12.79 0.46
N GLY A 98 -14.76 12.00 -0.62
CA GLY A 98 -15.34 12.43 -1.88
C GLY A 98 -14.44 13.47 -2.56
N THR A 99 -14.91 14.02 -3.68
CA THR A 99 -14.30 15.22 -4.27
C THR A 99 -15.42 16.19 -4.54
N ALA A 100 -15.60 17.13 -3.62
CA ALA A 100 -16.59 18.18 -3.82
C ALA A 100 -16.23 18.97 -5.09
N SER A 101 -17.23 19.21 -5.94
CA SER A 101 -17.10 20.25 -6.95
C SER A 101 -16.80 21.55 -6.22
N LEU A 102 -15.81 22.31 -6.70
CA LEU A 102 -15.51 23.63 -6.15
C LEU A 102 -16.75 24.55 -6.18
N GLY A 103 -17.74 24.23 -7.02
CA GLY A 103 -19.18 24.52 -6.84
C GLY A 103 -19.60 25.99 -6.92
N ASN A 104 -18.71 26.91 -6.60
CA ASN A 104 -18.94 28.33 -6.59
C ASN A 104 -17.84 28.96 -7.45
N VAL A 105 -18.19 29.37 -8.66
CA VAL A 105 -17.42 30.42 -9.32
C VAL A 105 -17.92 31.73 -8.73
N ALA A 106 -17.44 32.04 -7.51
CA ALA A 106 -17.70 33.33 -6.89
C ALA A 106 -17.06 34.42 -7.77
N ASP A 107 -17.74 35.55 -7.91
CA ASP A 107 -17.18 36.72 -8.60
C ASP A 107 -15.80 37.07 -7.97
N PRO A 108 -14.76 37.43 -8.76
CA PRO A 108 -13.45 37.72 -8.21
C PRO A 108 -13.45 38.81 -7.12
N VAL A 109 -14.35 39.79 -7.20
CA VAL A 109 -14.50 40.84 -6.18
C VAL A 109 -15.11 40.24 -4.90
N GLU A 110 -16.14 39.41 -5.04
CA GLU A 110 -16.72 38.67 -3.91
C GLU A 110 -15.68 37.80 -3.20
N GLU A 111 -14.88 37.05 -3.96
CA GLU A 111 -13.87 36.15 -3.41
C GLU A 111 -12.72 36.93 -2.73
N VAL A 112 -12.28 38.04 -3.31
CA VAL A 112 -11.31 38.96 -2.67
C VAL A 112 -11.81 39.44 -1.32
N VAL A 113 -13.05 39.95 -1.26
CA VAL A 113 -13.64 40.44 0.00
C VAL A 113 -13.79 39.29 0.98
N PHE A 114 -14.34 38.15 0.54
CA PHE A 114 -14.52 36.96 1.38
C PHE A 114 -13.22 36.47 2.01
N MET A 115 -12.12 36.46 1.25
CA MET A 115 -10.82 36.00 1.75
C MET A 115 -10.21 36.95 2.78
N ILE A 116 -10.48 38.26 2.68
CA ILE A 116 -10.10 39.24 3.72
C ILE A 116 -10.96 39.02 4.97
N LEU A 117 -12.27 38.84 4.82
CA LEU A 117 -13.21 38.68 5.92
C LEU A 117 -13.01 37.37 6.70
N SER A 118 -12.70 36.27 6.02
CA SER A 118 -12.57 34.93 6.60
C SER A 118 -11.25 34.70 7.36
N ARG A 119 -10.29 35.62 7.26
CA ARG A 119 -8.97 35.48 7.90
C ARG A 119 -9.10 35.49 9.43
N ARG A 120 -8.95 34.31 10.06
CA ARG A 120 -9.13 34.10 11.51
C ARG A 120 -10.56 34.40 11.98
N ALA A 121 -11.55 34.05 11.16
CA ALA A 121 -12.96 34.17 11.51
C ALA A 121 -13.73 32.90 11.16
N PRO A 122 -14.83 32.60 11.87
CA PRO A 122 -15.77 31.56 11.46
C PRO A 122 -16.28 31.81 10.03
N ILE A 123 -16.14 30.79 9.17
CA ILE A 123 -16.53 30.86 7.75
C ILE A 123 -18.00 31.27 7.58
N ALA A 124 -18.90 30.71 8.40
CA ALA A 124 -20.33 31.00 8.34
C ALA A 124 -20.63 32.49 8.60
N MET A 125 -19.95 33.09 9.58
CA MET A 125 -20.12 34.51 9.91
C MET A 125 -19.52 35.42 8.85
N ALA A 126 -18.35 35.08 8.32
CA ALA A 126 -17.74 35.82 7.21
C ALA A 126 -18.64 35.80 5.96
N ARG A 127 -19.31 34.67 5.69
CA ARG A 127 -20.26 34.55 4.57
C ARG A 127 -21.52 35.37 4.81
N ALA A 128 -22.08 35.35 6.01
CA ALA A 128 -23.27 36.15 6.35
C ALA A 128 -23.01 37.64 6.13
N ILE A 129 -21.89 38.14 6.63
CA ILE A 129 -21.51 39.55 6.45
C ILE A 129 -21.20 39.88 4.99
N LEU A 130 -20.54 39.00 4.23
CA LEU A 130 -20.36 39.20 2.80
C LEU A 130 -21.70 39.40 2.09
N ASN A 131 -22.71 38.56 2.40
CA ASN A 131 -24.04 38.68 1.83
C ASN A 131 -24.69 40.03 2.15
N GLU A 132 -24.54 40.53 3.38
CA GLU A 132 -25.01 41.87 3.75
C GLU A 132 -24.31 42.97 2.96
N LEU A 133 -22.98 42.87 2.78
CA LEU A 133 -22.19 43.83 2.01
C LEU A 133 -22.55 43.82 0.51
N MET A 134 -22.94 42.68 -0.05
CA MET A 134 -23.39 42.60 -1.45
C MET A 134 -24.71 43.32 -1.69
N MET A 135 -25.53 43.52 -0.65
CA MET A 135 -26.85 44.16 -0.76
C MET A 135 -26.82 45.69 -0.64
N ILE A 136 -25.64 46.30 -0.40
CA ILE A 136 -25.52 47.76 -0.33
C ILE A 136 -25.72 48.41 -1.71
N PRO A 137 -26.12 49.69 -1.79
CA PRO A 137 -26.17 50.41 -3.06
C PRO A 137 -24.81 50.38 -3.78
N GLY A 138 -24.80 49.91 -5.03
CA GLY A 138 -23.57 49.71 -5.82
C GLY A 138 -22.82 48.40 -5.53
N GLY A 139 -23.38 47.51 -4.70
CA GLY A 139 -22.77 46.23 -4.34
C GLY A 139 -21.40 46.39 -3.68
N LEU A 140 -20.54 45.37 -3.79
CA LEU A 140 -19.19 45.42 -3.20
C LEU A 140 -18.33 46.56 -3.75
N ARG A 141 -18.54 46.97 -5.00
CA ARG A 141 -17.82 48.11 -5.60
C ARG A 141 -18.26 49.47 -5.06
N GLY A 142 -19.44 49.55 -4.44
CA GLY A 142 -19.96 50.74 -3.75
C GLY A 142 -19.39 50.94 -2.34
N LEU A 143 -18.63 49.98 -1.80
CA LEU A 143 -18.09 50.05 -0.43
C LEU A 143 -17.30 51.33 -0.10
N PRO A 144 -16.51 51.94 -1.02
CA PRO A 144 -15.83 53.20 -0.72
C PRO A 144 -16.77 54.36 -0.39
N ALA A 145 -17.98 54.39 -0.98
CA ALA A 145 -18.97 55.43 -0.70
C ALA A 145 -19.63 55.29 0.68
N LEU A 146 -19.60 54.09 1.27
CA LEU A 146 -20.10 53.83 2.62
C LEU A 146 -19.17 54.45 3.71
N GLY A 147 -17.89 54.58 3.40
CA GLY A 147 -16.87 55.05 4.34
C GLY A 147 -16.29 53.94 5.22
N GLN A 148 -15.02 54.11 5.61
CA GLN A 148 -14.27 53.08 6.35
C GLN A 148 -14.80 52.85 7.78
N GLU A 149 -15.33 53.89 8.44
CA GLU A 149 -15.89 53.78 9.80
C GLU A 149 -17.15 52.92 9.83
N GLU A 150 -18.09 53.17 8.91
CA GLU A 150 -19.33 52.41 8.77
C GLU A 150 -19.08 50.97 8.32
N LEU A 151 -18.11 50.76 7.40
CA LEU A 151 -17.66 49.41 7.07
C LEU A 151 -17.08 48.71 8.31
N SER A 152 -16.24 49.39 9.09
CA SER A 152 -15.68 48.83 10.32
C SER A 152 -16.75 48.43 11.34
N ALA A 153 -17.81 49.24 11.49
CA ALA A 153 -18.95 48.93 12.34
C ALA A 153 -19.64 47.63 11.91
N ARG A 154 -19.85 47.43 10.60
CA ARG A 154 -20.45 46.19 10.05
C ARG A 154 -19.55 44.96 10.21
N LEU A 155 -18.23 45.15 10.22
CA LEU A 155 -17.27 44.08 10.43
C LEU A 155 -16.97 43.80 11.92
N GLN A 156 -17.63 44.48 12.86
CA GLN A 156 -17.39 44.29 14.30
C GLN A 156 -17.56 42.85 14.80
N PRO A 157 -18.57 42.06 14.35
CA PRO A 157 -18.73 40.66 14.79
C PRO A 157 -17.54 39.76 14.42
N LEU A 158 -16.79 40.17 13.39
CA LEU A 158 -15.72 39.42 12.77
C LEU A 158 -14.38 39.54 13.52
N GLY A 159 -14.24 40.55 14.39
CA GLY A 159 -13.01 40.86 15.11
C GLY A 159 -11.91 41.46 14.23
N ILE A 160 -11.04 42.29 14.82
CA ILE A 160 -9.98 43.02 14.10
C ILE A 160 -10.58 43.87 12.96
N GLN A 161 -11.75 44.45 13.22
CA GLN A 161 -12.64 45.08 12.23
C GLN A 161 -11.99 46.27 11.52
N ASN A 162 -11.22 47.10 12.24
CA ASN A 162 -10.55 48.26 11.65
C ASN A 162 -9.53 47.86 10.58
N ILE A 163 -8.78 46.77 10.82
CA ILE A 163 -7.78 46.26 9.86
C ILE A 163 -8.49 45.66 8.66
N ARG A 164 -9.55 44.85 8.88
CA ARG A 164 -10.30 44.24 7.78
C ARG A 164 -11.01 45.28 6.93
N ALA A 165 -11.66 46.26 7.54
CA ALA A 165 -12.31 47.36 6.85
C ALA A 165 -11.31 48.15 6.01
N GLY A 166 -10.14 48.48 6.56
CA GLY A 166 -9.08 49.14 5.79
C GLY A 166 -8.61 48.30 4.59
N GLN A 167 -8.36 47.00 4.78
CA GLN A 167 -7.94 46.11 3.70
C GLN A 167 -8.99 45.96 2.61
N VAL A 168 -10.26 45.76 2.98
CA VAL A 168 -11.38 45.68 2.02
C VAL A 168 -11.51 47.01 1.28
N PHE A 169 -11.48 48.13 1.99
CA PHE A 169 -11.61 49.46 1.40
C PHE A 169 -10.53 49.72 0.35
N THR A 170 -9.25 49.54 0.70
CA THR A 170 -8.13 49.74 -0.24
C THR A 170 -8.16 48.76 -1.41
N ALA A 171 -8.56 47.51 -1.19
CA ALA A 171 -8.71 46.53 -2.27
C ALA A 171 -9.78 46.96 -3.29
N ILE A 172 -10.96 47.39 -2.81
CA ILE A 172 -12.05 47.83 -3.69
C ILE A 172 -11.71 49.13 -4.41
N GLU A 173 -11.08 50.11 -3.74
CA GLU A 173 -10.62 51.33 -4.42
C GLU A 173 -9.61 51.01 -5.53
N HIS A 174 -8.69 50.08 -5.28
CA HIS A 174 -7.76 49.62 -6.31
C HIS A 174 -8.51 48.98 -7.49
N LEU A 175 -9.45 48.09 -7.23
CA LEU A 175 -10.24 47.43 -8.28
C LEU A 175 -11.06 48.44 -9.10
N ASN A 176 -11.71 49.40 -8.44
CA ASN A 176 -12.45 50.47 -9.11
C ASN A 176 -11.55 51.38 -9.93
N ARG A 177 -10.32 51.66 -9.47
CA ARG A 177 -9.36 52.49 -10.22
C ARG A 177 -8.77 51.77 -11.43
N VAL A 178 -8.44 50.48 -11.29
CA VAL A 178 -7.74 49.72 -12.34
C VAL A 178 -8.71 49.17 -13.39
N TYR A 179 -9.87 48.69 -12.96
CA TYR A 179 -10.84 48.05 -13.84
C TYR A 179 -12.07 48.93 -14.13
N SER A 180 -12.22 50.10 -13.48
CA SER A 180 -13.33 51.02 -13.69
C SER A 180 -14.68 50.28 -13.70
N ASP A 181 -15.54 50.53 -14.69
CA ASP A 181 -16.83 49.85 -14.86
C ASP A 181 -16.71 48.48 -15.57
N GLN A 182 -15.50 48.01 -15.90
CA GLN A 182 -15.32 46.69 -16.51
C GLN A 182 -15.52 45.59 -15.47
N ASP A 183 -16.14 44.50 -15.90
CA ASP A 183 -16.24 43.27 -15.13
C ASP A 183 -14.82 42.69 -14.87
N VAL A 184 -14.47 42.45 -13.59
CA VAL A 184 -13.12 42.01 -13.20
C VAL A 184 -12.82 40.64 -13.78
N TYR A 185 -13.82 39.75 -13.80
CA TYR A 185 -13.65 38.41 -14.33
C TYR A 185 -13.35 38.46 -15.82
N GLU A 186 -14.14 39.19 -16.62
CA GLU A 186 -13.90 39.33 -18.06
C GLU A 186 -12.57 40.01 -18.38
N ALA A 187 -12.16 41.02 -17.60
CA ALA A 187 -10.87 41.68 -17.78
C ALA A 187 -9.67 40.75 -17.53
N LEU A 188 -9.81 39.80 -16.61
CA LEU A 188 -8.71 38.96 -16.15
C LEU A 188 -8.72 37.53 -16.72
N ARG A 189 -9.87 36.99 -17.14
CA ARG A 189 -10.01 35.58 -17.53
C ARG A 189 -9.16 35.17 -18.72
N GLY A 190 -8.83 36.11 -19.61
CA GLY A 190 -7.99 35.88 -20.79
C GLY A 190 -6.49 35.85 -20.50
N LEU A 191 -6.06 36.23 -19.29
CA LEU A 191 -4.64 36.29 -18.94
C LEU A 191 -4.02 34.90 -18.81
N SER A 192 -2.71 34.83 -19.04
CA SER A 192 -1.89 33.68 -18.63
C SER A 192 -1.86 33.55 -17.10
N ASP A 193 -1.65 32.35 -16.56
CA ASP A 193 -1.64 32.13 -15.11
C ASP A 193 -0.63 33.03 -14.38
N LYS A 194 0.55 33.27 -14.99
CA LYS A 194 1.56 34.17 -14.44
C LYS A 194 1.07 35.62 -14.40
N ALA A 195 0.48 36.11 -15.48
CA ALA A 195 -0.03 37.48 -15.56
C ALA A 195 -1.24 37.69 -14.65
N LEU A 196 -2.12 36.69 -14.55
CA LEU A 196 -3.26 36.67 -13.64
C LEU A 196 -2.79 36.73 -12.18
N LEU A 197 -1.81 35.91 -11.81
CA LEU A 197 -1.26 35.92 -10.46
C LEU A 197 -0.63 37.27 -10.10
N THR A 198 0.16 37.86 -11.00
CA THR A 198 0.74 39.20 -10.78
C THR A 198 -0.35 40.26 -10.63
N ALA A 199 -1.38 40.26 -11.50
CA ALA A 199 -2.48 41.21 -11.40
C ALA A 199 -3.25 41.08 -10.07
N LEU A 200 -3.44 39.86 -9.56
CA LEU A 200 -4.11 39.63 -8.27
C LEU A 200 -3.20 39.96 -7.07
N GLU A 201 -1.89 39.73 -7.16
CA GLU A 201 -0.92 40.11 -6.14
C GLU A 201 -0.75 41.64 -6.02
N ASP A 202 -1.04 42.39 -7.09
CA ASP A 202 -1.04 43.86 -7.09
C ASP A 202 -2.23 44.47 -6.32
N ILE A 203 -3.27 43.68 -6.03
CA ILE A 203 -4.42 44.12 -5.23
C ILE A 203 -4.00 44.26 -3.76
N PRO A 204 -4.09 45.46 -3.16
CA PRO A 204 -3.69 45.68 -1.78
C PRO A 204 -4.41 44.74 -0.80
N GLY A 205 -3.65 44.06 0.06
CA GLY A 205 -4.17 43.14 1.06
C GLY A 205 -4.22 41.67 0.63
N LEU A 206 -3.99 41.37 -0.66
CA LEU A 206 -3.86 40.00 -1.14
C LEU A 206 -2.44 39.48 -0.95
N SER A 207 -2.32 38.30 -0.32
CA SER A 207 -1.08 37.53 -0.37
C SER A 207 -1.10 36.60 -1.58
N ARG A 208 0.06 36.09 -1.99
CA ARG A 208 0.19 35.05 -3.03
C ARG A 208 -0.80 33.90 -2.85
N LYS A 209 -0.89 33.36 -1.63
CA LYS A 209 -1.85 32.30 -1.28
C LYS A 209 -3.29 32.72 -1.57
N THR A 210 -3.69 33.93 -1.16
CA THR A 210 -5.04 34.44 -1.40
C THR A 210 -5.29 34.64 -2.90
N ALA A 211 -4.33 35.19 -3.64
CA ALA A 211 -4.43 35.33 -5.09
C ALA A 211 -4.60 33.96 -5.78
N LEU A 212 -3.87 32.93 -5.34
CA LEU A 212 -4.06 31.56 -5.83
C LEU A 212 -5.44 31.00 -5.47
N CYS A 213 -6.01 31.33 -4.30
CA CYS A 213 -7.40 30.96 -3.99
C CYS A 213 -8.39 31.61 -4.98
N VAL A 214 -8.22 32.90 -5.29
CA VAL A 214 -9.08 33.60 -6.27
C VAL A 214 -8.93 32.97 -7.66
N MET A 215 -7.71 32.65 -8.09
CA MET A 215 -7.46 31.92 -9.35
C MET A 215 -8.17 30.56 -9.38
N LEU A 216 -8.18 29.84 -8.26
CA LEU A 216 -8.81 28.53 -8.14
C LEU A 216 -10.34 28.63 -8.20
N TYR A 217 -10.95 29.47 -7.35
CA TYR A 217 -12.40 29.52 -7.17
C TYR A 217 -13.08 30.36 -8.26
N SER A 218 -12.58 31.56 -8.55
CA SER A 218 -13.22 32.47 -9.49
C SER A 218 -12.82 32.23 -10.95
N PHE A 219 -11.62 31.69 -11.21
CA PHE A 219 -11.12 31.49 -12.58
C PHE A 219 -10.96 30.02 -12.98
N GLY A 220 -11.24 29.08 -12.08
CA GLY A 220 -11.12 27.64 -12.35
C GLY A 220 -9.71 27.22 -12.78
N ARG A 221 -8.67 27.93 -12.34
CA ARG A 221 -7.27 27.62 -12.70
C ARG A 221 -6.73 26.46 -11.87
N ASP A 222 -5.91 25.62 -12.48
CA ASP A 222 -5.24 24.48 -11.84
C ASP A 222 -4.04 24.94 -10.99
N VAL A 223 -4.30 25.73 -9.95
CA VAL A 223 -3.29 26.22 -8.99
C VAL A 223 -3.36 25.44 -7.68
N PHE A 224 -2.29 25.51 -6.87
CA PHE A 224 -2.18 24.77 -5.61
C PHE A 224 -1.95 25.69 -4.40
N PRO A 225 -3.00 26.40 -3.91
CA PRO A 225 -2.91 27.17 -2.68
C PRO A 225 -2.67 26.26 -1.47
N VAL A 226 -1.63 26.54 -0.69
CA VAL A 226 -1.26 25.80 0.52
C VAL A 226 -1.75 26.56 1.75
N ASP A 227 -2.57 25.90 2.56
CA ASP A 227 -2.95 26.38 3.90
C ASP A 227 -2.31 25.54 5.01
N THR A 228 -2.63 25.83 6.26
CA THR A 228 -2.07 25.15 7.43
C THR A 228 -2.39 23.65 7.47
N HIS A 229 -3.54 23.22 6.93
CA HIS A 229 -3.91 21.81 6.85
C HIS A 229 -3.11 21.13 5.73
N VAL A 230 -3.09 21.72 4.53
CA VAL A 230 -2.34 21.20 3.37
C VAL A 230 -0.85 21.12 3.67
N ALA A 231 -0.25 22.18 4.23
CA ALA A 231 1.16 22.21 4.60
C ALA A 231 1.51 21.07 5.58
N ARG A 232 0.71 20.92 6.64
CA ARG A 232 0.93 19.88 7.65
C ARG A 232 0.78 18.47 7.09
N VAL A 233 -0.22 18.23 6.24
CA VAL A 233 -0.40 16.92 5.59
C VAL A 233 0.78 16.62 4.66
N LEU A 234 1.24 17.59 3.87
CA LEU A 234 2.42 17.42 3.00
C LEU A 234 3.71 17.14 3.80
N GLN A 235 3.96 17.90 4.86
CA GLN A 235 5.12 17.69 5.74
C GLN A 235 5.12 16.28 6.36
N ARG A 236 3.98 15.83 6.91
CA ARG A 236 3.90 14.51 7.56
C ARG A 236 3.90 13.33 6.59
N THR A 237 3.30 13.50 5.41
CA THR A 237 3.33 12.47 4.38
C THR A 237 4.69 12.35 3.71
N ARG A 238 5.52 13.41 3.75
CA ARG A 238 6.80 13.50 3.03
C ARG A 238 6.66 13.19 1.54
N LEU A 239 5.52 13.61 0.97
CA LEU A 239 5.16 13.30 -0.42
C LEU A 239 6.18 13.83 -1.43
N LEU A 240 6.85 14.94 -1.12
CA LEU A 240 7.74 15.67 -2.04
C LEU A 240 9.23 15.31 -1.86
N ASP A 241 9.57 14.49 -0.88
CA ASP A 241 10.97 14.12 -0.60
C ASP A 241 11.61 13.47 -1.82
N SER A 242 10.85 12.64 -2.55
CA SER A 242 11.31 11.92 -3.75
C SER A 242 11.78 12.79 -4.91
N ILE A 243 11.47 14.08 -4.88
CA ILE A 243 11.93 15.06 -5.89
C ILE A 243 12.88 16.11 -5.27
N GLY A 244 13.40 15.83 -4.07
CA GLY A 244 14.37 16.65 -3.35
C GLY A 244 13.76 17.87 -2.66
N ILE A 245 12.46 17.87 -2.37
CA ILE A 245 11.78 18.99 -1.71
C ILE A 245 11.43 18.61 -0.27
N ASN A 246 12.33 18.96 0.66
CA ASN A 246 12.05 18.88 2.09
C ASN A 246 11.27 20.12 2.57
N LEU A 247 10.17 19.91 3.30
CA LEU A 247 9.31 20.96 3.84
C LEU A 247 9.48 21.20 5.35
N ASP A 248 10.32 20.42 6.02
CA ASP A 248 10.55 20.50 7.46
C ASP A 248 11.21 21.85 7.81
N GLY A 249 10.71 22.48 8.88
CA GLY A 249 11.22 23.78 9.37
C GLY A 249 10.87 25.00 8.50
N LEU A 250 10.17 24.82 7.37
CA LEU A 250 9.79 25.94 6.50
C LEU A 250 8.52 26.66 6.99
N ASP A 251 8.48 27.98 6.82
CA ASP A 251 7.27 28.78 7.01
C ASP A 251 6.26 28.60 5.86
N GLU A 252 5.00 29.02 6.07
CA GLU A 252 3.92 28.87 5.07
C GLU A 252 4.24 29.51 3.71
N LYS A 253 4.96 30.64 3.69
CA LYS A 253 5.30 31.35 2.44
C LYS A 253 6.34 30.55 1.65
N SER A 254 7.33 30.01 2.34
CA SER A 254 8.37 29.16 1.77
C SER A 254 7.82 27.83 1.28
N ILE A 255 6.86 27.23 2.01
CA ILE A 255 6.15 26.02 1.57
C ILE A 255 5.34 26.32 0.30
N GLN A 256 4.54 27.40 0.28
CA GLN A 256 3.73 27.76 -0.89
C GLN A 256 4.58 27.85 -2.17
N LEU A 257 5.76 28.48 -2.09
CA LEU A 257 6.66 28.63 -3.23
C LEU A 257 7.25 27.30 -3.72
N ARG A 258 7.54 26.35 -2.82
CA ARG A 258 8.15 25.06 -3.18
C ARG A 258 7.15 24.03 -3.69
N VAL A 259 5.92 24.08 -3.21
CA VAL A 259 4.90 23.06 -3.52
C VAL A 259 4.14 23.35 -4.81
N GLU A 260 3.90 24.63 -5.13
CA GLU A 260 2.99 25.05 -6.20
C GLU A 260 3.29 24.35 -7.53
N ASP A 261 4.56 24.32 -7.96
CA ASP A 261 5.00 23.69 -9.21
C ASP A 261 5.33 22.20 -9.08
N ALA A 262 5.39 21.67 -7.86
CA ALA A 262 5.71 20.26 -7.62
C ALA A 262 4.54 19.34 -7.98
N VAL A 263 3.30 19.73 -7.73
CA VAL A 263 2.11 18.88 -7.94
C VAL A 263 1.63 18.91 -9.40
N PRO A 264 1.35 17.76 -10.04
CA PRO A 264 0.78 17.70 -11.39
C PRO A 264 -0.51 18.54 -11.52
N PRO A 265 -0.64 19.43 -12.52
CA PRO A 265 -1.77 20.34 -12.65
C PRO A 265 -3.13 19.67 -12.51
N SER A 266 -3.34 18.56 -13.20
CA SER A 266 -4.61 17.81 -13.21
C SER A 266 -5.03 17.25 -11.84
N LEU A 267 -4.12 17.13 -10.87
CA LEU A 267 -4.39 16.58 -9.54
C LEU A 267 -4.51 17.65 -8.45
N ARG A 268 -4.12 18.90 -8.74
CA ARG A 268 -3.99 19.98 -7.75
C ARG A 268 -5.27 20.24 -6.96
N GLY A 269 -6.38 20.44 -7.66
CA GLY A 269 -7.66 20.77 -7.03
C GLY A 269 -8.15 19.67 -6.09
N GLN A 270 -8.21 18.44 -6.58
CA GLN A 270 -8.68 17.28 -5.82
C GLN A 270 -7.79 16.98 -4.62
N LEU A 271 -6.46 16.93 -4.82
CA LEU A 271 -5.51 16.67 -3.75
C LEU A 271 -5.63 17.72 -2.65
N ARG A 272 -5.66 19.00 -3.02
CA ARG A 272 -5.75 20.11 -2.07
C ARG A 272 -7.00 20.02 -1.20
N ILE A 273 -8.18 19.92 -1.82
CA ILE A 273 -9.46 19.90 -1.10
C ILE A 273 -9.48 18.75 -0.09
N ASN A 274 -9.04 17.57 -0.51
CA ASN A 274 -9.10 16.40 0.35
C ASN A 274 -7.99 16.37 1.41
N MET A 275 -6.86 17.05 1.18
CA MET A 275 -5.87 17.33 2.23
C MET A 275 -6.41 18.27 3.31
N ILE A 276 -7.25 19.24 2.96
CA ILE A 276 -7.93 20.09 3.95
C ILE A 276 -8.85 19.25 4.82
N HIS A 277 -9.73 18.45 4.19
CA HIS A 277 -10.63 17.54 4.91
C HIS A 277 -9.86 16.56 5.81
N HIS A 278 -8.79 15.94 5.30
CA HIS A 278 -7.95 15.04 6.09
C HIS A 278 -7.25 15.74 7.25
N GLY A 279 -6.73 16.94 7.01
CA GLY A 279 -6.11 17.78 8.04
C GLY A 279 -7.08 18.25 9.12
N GLN A 280 -8.39 18.30 8.83
CA GLN A 280 -9.43 18.66 9.79
C GLN A 280 -9.93 17.44 10.56
N ALA A 281 -10.07 16.29 9.88
CA ALA A 281 -10.70 15.09 10.44
C ALA A 281 -9.75 14.17 11.21
N VAL A 282 -8.48 14.05 10.79
CA VAL A 282 -7.55 13.01 11.29
C VAL A 282 -6.18 13.59 11.65
N CYS A 283 -5.61 14.38 10.74
CA CYS A 283 -4.24 14.88 10.86
C CYS A 283 -4.22 16.20 11.65
N HIS A 284 -4.59 16.16 12.94
CA HIS A 284 -4.61 17.34 13.81
C HIS A 284 -3.21 17.85 14.16
N ALA A 285 -3.08 19.15 14.45
CA ALA A 285 -1.79 19.79 14.69
C ALA A 285 -1.04 19.21 15.89
N ARG A 286 -1.73 18.99 17.02
CA ARG A 286 -1.11 18.53 18.28
C ARG A 286 -1.20 17.02 18.48
N VAL A 287 -2.41 16.46 18.38
CA VAL A 287 -2.67 15.04 18.65
C VAL A 287 -3.29 14.41 17.41
N PRO A 288 -2.48 13.96 16.43
CA PRO A 288 -3.02 13.29 15.25
C PRO A 288 -3.39 11.84 15.53
N GLU A 289 -4.46 11.37 14.90
CA GLU A 289 -4.98 10.01 15.02
C GLU A 289 -4.23 9.03 14.09
N CYS A 290 -2.89 9.00 14.15
CA CYS A 290 -2.08 8.20 13.22
C CYS A 290 -2.32 6.68 13.32
N ASP A 291 -2.66 6.17 14.51
CA ASP A 291 -2.81 4.74 14.76
C ASP A 291 -4.02 4.15 14.01
N THR A 292 -5.10 4.94 13.90
CA THR A 292 -6.32 4.59 13.17
C THR A 292 -6.40 5.25 11.78
N CYS A 293 -5.41 6.08 11.43
CA CYS A 293 -5.42 6.84 10.18
C CYS A 293 -5.52 5.89 8.96
N PRO A 294 -6.48 6.12 8.05
CA PRO A 294 -6.70 5.24 6.90
C PRO A 294 -5.58 5.31 5.86
N ILE A 295 -4.80 6.39 5.84
CA ILE A 295 -3.65 6.57 4.95
C ILE A 295 -2.30 6.35 5.66
N ARG A 296 -2.27 5.72 6.85
CA ARG A 296 -1.03 5.60 7.65
C ARG A 296 0.12 4.90 6.92
N LEU A 297 -0.17 3.86 6.13
CA LEU A 297 0.84 3.17 5.28
C LEU A 297 1.30 4.03 4.09
N LEU A 298 0.53 5.06 3.76
CA LEU A 298 0.81 6.08 2.76
C LEU A 298 1.33 7.38 3.42
N CYS A 299 1.82 7.35 4.65
CA CYS A 299 2.25 8.55 5.36
C CYS A 299 3.55 8.25 6.09
N ALA A 300 4.62 9.01 5.80
CA ALA A 300 5.91 8.80 6.46
C ALA A 300 5.81 8.88 7.99
N THR A 301 5.13 9.89 8.54
CA THR A 301 4.88 9.97 9.99
C THR A 301 4.02 8.82 10.51
N GLY A 302 3.03 8.35 9.74
CA GLY A 302 2.20 7.21 10.14
C GLY A 302 3.00 5.92 10.21
N ARG A 303 3.87 5.68 9.22
CA ARG A 303 4.78 4.54 9.17
C ARG A 303 5.82 4.58 10.29
N GLU A 304 6.40 5.74 10.56
CA GLU A 304 7.37 5.89 11.65
C GLU A 304 6.74 5.55 13.00
N ARG A 305 5.51 6.00 13.26
CA ARG A 305 4.81 5.64 14.51
C ARG A 305 4.54 4.13 14.64
N LEU A 306 4.21 3.45 13.53
CA LEU A 306 4.09 1.99 13.53
C LEU A 306 5.42 1.31 13.84
N ARG A 307 6.52 1.85 13.33
CA ARG A 307 7.88 1.37 13.61
C ARG A 307 8.26 1.57 15.07
N GLU A 308 8.07 2.77 15.61
CA GLU A 308 8.32 3.08 17.03
C GLU A 308 7.52 2.17 17.97
N GLN A 309 6.24 1.93 17.66
CA GLN A 309 5.39 1.00 18.41
C GLN A 309 5.95 -0.42 18.39
N ALA A 310 6.32 -0.92 17.21
CA ALA A 310 6.88 -2.27 17.08
C ALA A 310 8.24 -2.44 17.77
N LEU A 311 9.05 -1.38 17.86
CA LEU A 311 10.34 -1.39 18.57
C LEU A 311 10.20 -1.28 20.09
N ALA A 312 9.10 -0.70 20.58
CA ALA A 312 8.83 -0.59 22.01
C ALA A 312 8.34 -1.91 22.65
N GLU A 313 7.84 -2.83 21.83
CA GLU A 313 7.36 -4.14 22.28
C GLU A 313 8.52 -5.15 22.37
N ASN A 314 8.59 -5.91 23.47
CA ASN A 314 9.55 -7.02 23.59
C ASN A 314 9.04 -8.23 22.79
N ARG A 315 9.53 -8.38 21.55
CA ARG A 315 9.06 -9.36 20.57
C ARG A 315 10.21 -10.26 20.13
N LEU A 316 9.89 -11.53 19.88
CA LEU A 316 10.84 -12.47 19.28
C LEU A 316 11.28 -11.99 17.89
N THR A 317 12.54 -12.19 17.54
CA THR A 317 13.11 -11.77 16.25
C THR A 317 12.81 -12.78 15.15
N LEU A 318 12.50 -12.26 13.96
CA LEU A 318 12.18 -13.07 12.78
C LEU A 318 13.08 -12.69 11.59
N VAL A 319 13.62 -13.69 10.91
CA VAL A 319 14.27 -13.56 9.61
C VAL A 319 13.43 -14.27 8.56
N ASP A 320 13.02 -13.59 7.49
CA ASP A 320 12.21 -14.15 6.39
C ASP A 320 13.00 -14.17 5.07
N MET A 321 13.47 -15.36 4.70
CA MET A 321 14.18 -15.62 3.44
C MET A 321 13.16 -16.18 2.45
N PHE A 322 12.91 -15.50 1.33
CA PHE A 322 11.75 -15.71 0.43
C PHE A 322 10.44 -15.09 0.94
N CYS A 323 10.52 -13.86 1.47
CA CYS A 323 9.38 -13.20 2.12
C CYS A 323 8.22 -12.89 1.17
N GLY A 324 8.47 -12.83 -0.14
CA GLY A 324 7.50 -12.51 -1.15
C GLY A 324 6.75 -11.22 -0.83
N ALA A 325 5.41 -11.29 -0.87
CA ALA A 325 4.58 -10.15 -0.53
C ALA A 325 4.36 -9.97 0.98
N GLY A 326 4.95 -10.82 1.84
CA GLY A 326 4.90 -10.70 3.30
C GLY A 326 3.85 -11.55 4.01
N GLY A 327 3.22 -12.54 3.36
CA GLY A 327 2.16 -13.34 3.99
C GLY A 327 2.61 -14.14 5.23
N LEU A 328 3.82 -14.71 5.16
CA LEU A 328 4.43 -15.46 6.27
C LEU A 328 4.84 -14.50 7.40
N SER A 329 5.62 -13.46 7.05
CA SER A 329 5.98 -12.37 7.96
C SER A 329 4.77 -11.73 8.66
N GLU A 330 3.67 -11.47 7.96
CA GLU A 330 2.46 -10.89 8.54
C GLU A 330 1.80 -11.81 9.59
N GLY A 331 1.76 -13.13 9.33
CA GLY A 331 1.25 -14.08 10.32
C GLY A 331 2.14 -14.16 11.57
N PHE A 332 3.47 -14.21 11.39
CA PHE A 332 4.41 -14.18 12.51
C PHE A 332 4.34 -12.84 13.26
N ARG A 333 4.18 -11.72 12.56
CA ARG A 333 3.91 -10.43 13.20
C ARG A 333 2.64 -10.49 14.04
N ARG A 334 1.55 -11.14 13.62
CA ARG A 334 0.37 -11.33 14.49
C ARG A 334 0.63 -12.26 15.68
N ALA A 335 1.53 -13.23 15.51
CA ALA A 335 1.94 -14.17 16.56
C ALA A 335 2.90 -13.57 17.62
N GLY A 336 3.31 -12.31 17.49
CA GLY A 336 4.19 -11.68 18.48
C GLY A 336 5.64 -11.49 18.04
N TYR A 337 5.97 -11.72 16.77
CA TYR A 337 7.32 -11.54 16.25
C TYR A 337 7.56 -10.14 15.68
N ARG A 338 8.83 -9.75 15.63
CA ARG A 338 9.33 -8.58 14.91
C ARG A 338 10.33 -9.04 13.86
N THR A 339 10.04 -8.77 12.59
CA THR A 339 10.96 -9.08 11.50
C THR A 339 12.16 -8.14 11.53
N VAL A 340 13.36 -8.72 11.54
CA VAL A 340 14.64 -8.02 11.58
C VAL A 340 15.41 -8.12 10.26
N LEU A 341 15.01 -9.03 9.37
CA LEU A 341 15.53 -9.15 8.01
C LEU A 341 14.49 -9.82 7.12
N ALA A 342 14.28 -9.26 5.92
CA ALA A 342 13.39 -9.81 4.91
C ALA A 342 14.07 -9.78 3.54
N VAL A 343 14.09 -10.93 2.86
CA VAL A 343 14.81 -11.11 1.59
C VAL A 343 13.90 -11.73 0.54
N ASP A 344 13.83 -11.14 -0.64
CA ASP A 344 13.21 -11.75 -1.83
C ASP A 344 13.81 -11.17 -3.12
N ALA A 345 13.90 -11.99 -4.18
CA ALA A 345 14.43 -11.55 -5.47
C ALA A 345 13.40 -10.82 -6.35
N ASP A 346 12.10 -10.91 -6.04
CA ASP A 346 11.03 -10.25 -6.79
C ASP A 346 10.84 -8.80 -6.34
N GLU A 347 11.31 -7.87 -7.17
CA GLU A 347 11.18 -6.43 -6.93
C GLU A 347 9.73 -5.97 -6.67
N HIS A 348 8.73 -6.56 -7.34
CA HIS A 348 7.33 -6.20 -7.10
C HIS A 348 6.84 -6.69 -5.74
N ALA A 349 7.27 -7.87 -5.32
CA ALA A 349 6.92 -8.42 -4.02
C ALA A 349 7.59 -7.59 -2.91
N MET A 350 8.87 -7.23 -3.06
CA MET A 350 9.59 -6.37 -2.12
C MET A 350 9.03 -4.94 -2.03
N ARG A 351 8.46 -4.39 -3.10
CA ARG A 351 7.72 -3.11 -3.04
C ARG A 351 6.45 -3.24 -2.19
N THR A 352 5.71 -4.33 -2.35
CA THR A 352 4.55 -4.65 -1.51
C THR A 352 4.95 -4.85 -0.05
N TYR A 353 6.01 -5.62 0.20
CA TYR A 353 6.53 -5.88 1.54
C TYR A 353 6.88 -4.56 2.25
N ARG A 354 7.64 -3.66 1.59
CA ARG A 354 8.01 -2.33 2.11
C ARG A 354 6.82 -1.46 2.51
N LEU A 355 5.66 -1.62 1.88
CA LEU A 355 4.49 -0.82 2.22
C LEU A 355 3.78 -1.30 3.48
N ASN A 356 3.75 -2.62 3.68
CA ASN A 356 2.96 -3.23 4.74
C ASN A 356 3.77 -3.53 6.01
N HIS A 357 5.09 -3.55 5.91
CA HIS A 357 6.00 -3.86 7.01
C HIS A 357 6.90 -2.67 7.39
N PRO A 358 6.36 -1.48 7.73
CA PRO A 358 7.17 -0.31 8.08
C PRO A 358 8.02 -0.51 9.35
N GLU A 359 7.72 -1.54 10.15
CA GLU A 359 8.47 -1.94 11.34
C GLU A 359 9.86 -2.51 11.05
N VAL A 360 10.08 -3.02 9.83
CA VAL A 360 11.38 -3.57 9.44
C VAL A 360 12.23 -2.43 8.88
N ASP A 361 13.51 -2.42 9.24
CA ASP A 361 14.45 -1.44 8.68
C ASP A 361 14.52 -1.59 7.16
N GLU A 362 14.57 -0.47 6.42
CA GLU A 362 14.67 -0.50 4.96
C GLU A 362 15.99 -1.15 4.51
N ASP A 363 17.08 -0.95 5.25
CA ASP A 363 18.38 -1.55 4.97
C ASP A 363 18.37 -3.06 5.24
N ALA A 364 17.40 -3.54 6.02
CA ALA A 364 17.15 -4.96 6.27
C ALA A 364 16.07 -5.57 5.34
N MET A 365 15.61 -4.82 4.33
CA MET A 365 14.70 -5.32 3.30
C MET A 365 15.42 -5.49 1.96
N LEU A 366 16.02 -6.66 1.75
CA LEU A 366 16.97 -6.90 0.66
C LEU A 366 16.27 -7.50 -0.56
N CYS A 367 16.33 -6.78 -1.69
CA CYS A 367 15.86 -7.28 -2.98
C CYS A 367 17.00 -8.02 -3.71
N ARG A 368 17.34 -9.24 -3.28
CA ARG A 368 18.50 -10.01 -3.73
C ARG A 368 18.16 -11.49 -3.92
N ASP A 369 18.94 -12.19 -4.72
CA ASP A 369 18.90 -13.65 -4.77
C ASP A 369 19.59 -14.22 -3.53
N ILE A 370 19.02 -15.26 -2.92
CA ILE A 370 19.60 -15.86 -1.72
C ILE A 370 21.02 -16.41 -1.98
N ARG A 371 21.33 -16.79 -3.21
CA ARG A 371 22.65 -17.32 -3.62
C ARG A 371 23.75 -16.25 -3.54
N ASP A 372 23.37 -14.98 -3.64
CA ASP A 372 24.31 -13.86 -3.57
C ASP A 372 24.84 -13.64 -2.14
N PHE A 373 24.26 -14.31 -1.15
CA PHE A 373 24.67 -14.20 0.25
C PHE A 373 25.76 -15.20 0.65
N ARG A 374 26.13 -16.13 -0.25
CA ARG A 374 27.23 -17.08 -0.02
C ARG A 374 28.54 -16.31 0.22
N GLY A 375 29.03 -16.34 1.46
CA GLY A 375 30.24 -15.61 1.88
C GLY A 375 29.98 -14.22 2.49
N GLU A 376 28.75 -13.72 2.48
CA GLU A 376 28.33 -12.47 3.15
C GLU A 376 27.58 -12.73 4.46
N ALA A 377 27.47 -13.99 4.90
CA ALA A 377 26.63 -14.39 6.01
C ALA A 377 26.99 -13.70 7.35
N GLU A 378 28.27 -13.37 7.59
CA GLU A 378 28.68 -12.57 8.74
C GLU A 378 28.22 -11.10 8.65
N GLN A 379 28.14 -10.53 7.45
CA GLN A 379 27.59 -9.19 7.23
C GLN A 379 26.09 -9.18 7.47
N ILE A 380 25.38 -10.25 7.06
CA ILE A 380 23.97 -10.44 7.37
C ILE A 380 23.76 -10.55 8.87
N ARG A 381 24.58 -11.36 9.56
CA ARG A 381 24.54 -11.50 11.02
C ARG A 381 24.77 -10.16 11.73
N ALA A 382 25.71 -9.36 11.24
CA ALA A 382 25.94 -8.01 11.72
C ALA A 382 24.75 -7.06 11.48
N THR A 383 24.06 -7.21 10.34
CA THR A 383 22.86 -6.44 10.00
C THR A 383 21.69 -6.76 10.92
N VAL A 384 21.49 -8.05 11.21
CA VAL A 384 20.40 -8.51 12.09
C VAL A 384 20.65 -8.09 13.54
N GLY A 385 21.87 -8.32 14.04
CA GLY A 385 22.26 -8.01 15.42
C GLY A 385 21.60 -8.93 16.45
N GLY A 386 22.39 -9.39 17.43
CA GLY A 386 21.87 -10.24 18.51
C GLY A 386 21.52 -11.67 18.08
N GLU A 387 20.73 -12.34 18.90
CA GLU A 387 20.23 -13.70 18.64
C GLU A 387 18.96 -13.66 17.77
N ILE A 388 18.85 -14.63 16.87
CA ILE A 388 17.69 -14.81 16.01
C ILE A 388 16.79 -15.88 16.63
N ASP A 389 15.56 -15.55 16.96
CA ASP A 389 14.62 -16.54 17.51
C ASP A 389 14.14 -17.48 16.40
N VAL A 390 13.68 -16.94 15.28
CA VAL A 390 13.13 -17.77 14.20
C VAL A 390 13.60 -17.31 12.83
N LEU A 391 14.02 -18.27 12.00
CA LEU A 391 14.17 -18.10 10.56
C LEU A 391 13.01 -18.80 9.85
N VAL A 392 12.43 -18.14 8.86
CA VAL A 392 11.37 -18.70 8.03
C VAL A 392 11.71 -18.58 6.55
N GLY A 393 11.15 -19.48 5.73
CA GLY A 393 11.26 -19.34 4.28
C GLY A 393 10.49 -20.38 3.46
N GLY A 394 10.02 -19.96 2.29
CA GLY A 394 9.30 -20.80 1.33
C GLY A 394 10.06 -20.90 0.01
N PRO A 395 11.15 -21.70 -0.08
CA PRO A 395 11.95 -21.79 -1.30
C PRO A 395 11.10 -22.25 -2.50
N PRO A 396 11.27 -21.65 -3.69
CA PRO A 396 10.38 -21.89 -4.82
C PRO A 396 10.53 -23.32 -5.35
N CYS A 397 9.39 -24.00 -5.48
CA CYS A 397 9.32 -25.43 -5.76
C CYS A 397 8.70 -25.77 -7.15
N GLN A 398 8.89 -24.88 -8.12
CA GLN A 398 8.14 -24.94 -9.38
C GLN A 398 8.43 -26.21 -10.21
N GLY A 399 9.62 -26.80 -10.07
CA GLY A 399 10.02 -28.04 -10.75
C GLY A 399 9.18 -29.27 -10.36
N PHE A 400 8.62 -29.30 -9.15
CA PHE A 400 7.96 -30.48 -8.56
C PHE A 400 6.43 -30.37 -8.46
N SER A 401 5.85 -29.19 -8.74
CA SER A 401 4.39 -29.01 -8.70
C SER A 401 3.67 -29.79 -9.83
N ARG A 402 2.43 -30.25 -9.59
CA ARG A 402 1.59 -30.88 -10.64
C ARG A 402 1.43 -30.02 -11.89
N ALA A 403 1.40 -28.70 -11.74
CA ALA A 403 1.34 -27.74 -12.84
C ALA A 403 2.69 -27.63 -13.60
N GLY A 404 3.81 -27.63 -12.87
CA GLY A 404 5.15 -27.65 -13.44
C GLY A 404 5.45 -28.94 -14.20
N LEU A 405 5.06 -30.09 -13.64
CA LEU A 405 5.15 -31.40 -14.29
C LEU A 405 4.37 -31.41 -15.62
N ARG A 406 3.11 -30.93 -15.62
CA ARG A 406 2.25 -30.82 -16.81
C ARG A 406 2.85 -29.89 -17.89
N ALA A 407 3.42 -28.75 -17.49
CA ALA A 407 4.06 -27.82 -18.42
C ALA A 407 5.31 -28.42 -19.07
N LYS A 408 6.12 -29.18 -18.31
CA LYS A 408 7.30 -29.88 -18.83
C LYS A 408 6.93 -31.04 -19.76
N THR A 409 5.87 -31.81 -19.44
CA THR A 409 5.40 -32.91 -20.32
C THR A 409 4.86 -32.39 -21.65
N ALA A 410 4.22 -31.22 -21.66
CA ALA A 410 3.72 -30.58 -22.88
C ALA A 410 4.83 -30.02 -23.79
N HIS A 411 6.05 -29.80 -23.26
CA HIS A 411 7.17 -29.16 -23.97
C HIS A 411 8.42 -30.03 -24.12
N GLY A 412 8.38 -31.32 -23.76
CA GLY A 412 9.50 -32.24 -23.94
C GLY A 412 10.76 -31.90 -23.14
N ALA A 413 10.63 -31.15 -22.04
CA ALA A 413 11.75 -30.77 -21.18
C ALA A 413 12.17 -31.94 -20.25
N GLY A 414 13.47 -32.03 -19.95
CA GLY A 414 14.10 -33.09 -19.13
C GLY A 414 13.54 -33.25 -17.71
N PRO A 415 14.05 -34.23 -16.93
CA PRO A 415 13.47 -34.63 -15.64
C PRO A 415 13.35 -33.47 -14.65
N ALA A 416 12.32 -33.53 -13.80
CA ALA A 416 12.00 -32.48 -12.82
C ALA A 416 13.16 -32.13 -11.86
N SER A 417 14.12 -33.06 -11.69
CA SER A 417 15.28 -32.97 -10.81
C SER A 417 16.34 -31.94 -11.22
N ASP A 418 16.40 -31.50 -12.48
CA ASP A 418 17.46 -30.60 -12.99
C ASP A 418 17.14 -29.09 -12.90
N ASP A 419 16.02 -28.70 -12.28
CA ASP A 419 15.70 -27.27 -12.08
C ASP A 419 16.49 -26.73 -10.88
N GLU A 420 17.46 -25.84 -11.11
CA GLU A 420 18.33 -25.26 -10.07
C GLU A 420 17.55 -24.69 -8.86
N ARG A 421 16.31 -24.23 -9.08
CA ARG A 421 15.43 -23.71 -8.01
C ARG A 421 15.10 -24.74 -6.94
N ASN A 422 15.13 -26.02 -7.31
CA ASN A 422 14.90 -27.14 -6.40
C ASN A 422 16.05 -27.35 -5.39
N HIS A 423 17.16 -26.63 -5.54
CA HIS A 423 18.31 -26.68 -4.63
C HIS A 423 18.41 -25.47 -3.70
N LEU A 424 17.53 -24.46 -3.86
CA LEU A 424 17.57 -23.24 -3.05
C LEU A 424 17.31 -23.48 -1.55
N PHE A 425 16.75 -24.62 -1.18
CA PHE A 425 16.63 -25.02 0.23
C PHE A 425 17.99 -25.25 0.88
N ARG A 426 19.02 -25.63 0.12
CA ARG A 426 20.38 -25.81 0.63
C ARG A 426 21.00 -24.49 1.03
N GLU A 427 20.78 -23.43 0.25
CA GLU A 427 21.18 -22.06 0.63
C GLU A 427 20.61 -21.65 1.98
N LEU A 428 19.36 -22.05 2.24
CA LEU A 428 18.69 -21.75 3.49
C LEU A 428 19.29 -22.52 4.67
N VAL A 429 19.69 -23.78 4.45
CA VAL A 429 20.37 -24.59 5.46
C VAL A 429 21.79 -24.10 5.71
N ASP A 430 22.54 -23.72 4.68
CA ASP A 430 23.89 -23.13 4.81
C ASP A 430 23.83 -21.85 5.68
N LEU A 431 22.77 -21.06 5.55
CA LEU A 431 22.54 -19.90 6.42
C LEU A 431 22.26 -20.27 7.89
N LEU A 432 21.74 -21.47 8.18
CA LEU A 432 21.53 -21.91 9.57
C LEU A 432 22.85 -22.13 10.32
N GLU A 433 23.93 -22.47 9.62
CA GLU A 433 25.27 -22.62 10.23
C GLU A 433 25.80 -21.27 10.74
N VAL A 434 25.51 -20.19 10.03
CA VAL A 434 26.05 -18.85 10.35
C VAL A 434 25.09 -18.04 11.20
N LEU A 435 23.82 -17.96 10.80
CA LEU A 435 22.81 -17.17 11.50
C LEU A 435 22.39 -17.84 12.81
N ARG A 436 22.47 -19.18 12.87
CA ARG A 436 22.10 -20.00 14.03
C ARG A 436 20.82 -19.49 14.70
N PRO A 437 19.65 -19.49 14.04
CA PRO A 437 18.39 -19.18 14.72
C PRO A 437 18.01 -20.23 15.79
N ARG A 438 17.15 -19.91 16.75
CA ARG A 438 16.66 -20.90 17.73
C ARG A 438 15.72 -21.92 17.08
N ALA A 439 14.93 -21.47 16.10
CA ALA A 439 14.07 -22.31 15.29
C ALA A 439 14.10 -21.94 13.80
N MET A 440 13.82 -22.92 12.96
CA MET A 440 13.66 -22.78 11.53
C MET A 440 12.30 -23.32 11.10
N VAL A 441 11.55 -22.57 10.29
CA VAL A 441 10.27 -23.02 9.70
C VAL A 441 10.31 -22.88 8.19
N MET A 442 10.28 -24.00 7.48
CA MET A 442 10.20 -24.03 6.02
C MET A 442 8.79 -24.39 5.56
N GLU A 443 8.17 -23.53 4.75
CA GLU A 443 6.89 -23.80 4.08
C GLU A 443 7.11 -24.39 2.69
N ASN A 444 6.30 -25.40 2.33
CA ASN A 444 6.28 -25.92 0.97
C ASN A 444 4.95 -26.57 0.57
N VAL A 445 4.83 -26.95 -0.70
CA VAL A 445 3.65 -27.63 -1.27
C VAL A 445 3.56 -29.11 -0.82
N PRO A 446 2.34 -29.69 -0.71
CA PRO A 446 2.15 -31.07 -0.23
C PRO A 446 2.91 -32.14 -1.00
N GLY A 447 2.92 -32.04 -2.34
CA GLY A 447 3.48 -33.05 -3.26
C GLY A 447 5.00 -33.25 -3.16
N MET A 448 5.68 -32.47 -2.31
CA MET A 448 7.13 -32.62 -2.07
C MET A 448 7.50 -33.89 -1.31
N GLY A 449 6.57 -34.46 -0.54
CA GLY A 449 6.79 -35.76 0.08
C GLY A 449 6.67 -36.93 -0.89
N GLU A 450 6.24 -36.69 -2.13
CA GLU A 450 5.99 -37.75 -3.13
C GLU A 450 7.12 -37.85 -4.17
N VAL A 451 7.88 -36.77 -4.38
CA VAL A 451 8.99 -36.76 -5.33
C VAL A 451 10.26 -37.30 -4.68
N ARG A 452 10.84 -38.33 -5.29
CA ARG A 452 12.08 -38.98 -4.84
C ARG A 452 13.28 -38.56 -5.69
N TYR A 453 14.41 -38.35 -5.04
CA TYR A 453 15.72 -38.22 -5.69
C TYR A 453 16.23 -39.58 -6.18
N GLN A 454 17.35 -39.57 -6.91
CA GLN A 454 17.97 -40.78 -7.47
C GLN A 454 18.38 -41.80 -6.38
N ASP A 455 18.72 -41.32 -5.19
CA ASP A 455 19.05 -42.13 -4.02
C ASP A 455 17.82 -42.66 -3.25
N GLY A 456 16.60 -42.32 -3.69
CA GLY A 456 15.35 -42.76 -3.10
C GLY A 456 14.80 -41.87 -1.97
N SER A 457 15.58 -40.88 -1.50
CA SER A 457 15.16 -39.89 -0.51
C SER A 457 14.14 -38.91 -1.09
N THR A 458 13.29 -38.33 -0.25
CA THR A 458 12.40 -37.23 -0.65
C THR A 458 13.06 -35.88 -0.39
N PHE A 459 12.51 -34.80 -0.95
CA PHE A 459 12.93 -33.44 -0.57
C PHE A 459 12.81 -33.18 0.94
N VAL A 460 11.78 -33.75 1.55
CA VAL A 460 11.51 -33.60 2.99
C VAL A 460 12.64 -34.25 3.78
N ASP A 461 13.01 -35.47 3.42
CA ASP A 461 14.12 -36.21 4.07
C ASP A 461 15.43 -35.44 3.91
N ALA A 462 15.78 -35.06 2.67
CA ALA A 462 17.01 -34.31 2.40
C ALA A 462 17.09 -32.96 3.15
N THR A 463 15.95 -32.28 3.35
CA THR A 463 15.91 -31.02 4.10
C THR A 463 16.08 -31.26 5.60
N ARG A 464 15.43 -32.28 6.14
CA ARG A 464 15.55 -32.65 7.56
C ARG A 464 16.97 -33.11 7.89
N ASP A 465 17.53 -34.00 7.09
CA ASP A 465 18.90 -34.50 7.27
C ASP A 465 19.91 -33.36 7.25
N ALA A 466 19.71 -32.37 6.35
CA ALA A 466 20.57 -31.20 6.28
C ALA A 466 20.43 -30.31 7.53
N MET A 467 19.22 -30.07 8.05
CA MET A 467 19.03 -29.36 9.33
C MET A 467 19.61 -30.11 10.54
N GLU A 468 19.45 -31.43 10.58
CA GLU A 468 19.98 -32.29 11.64
C GLU A 468 21.52 -32.30 11.64
N SER A 469 22.14 -32.28 10.46
CA SER A 469 23.60 -32.19 10.32
C SER A 469 24.22 -30.92 10.91
N VAL A 470 23.44 -29.84 11.02
CA VAL A 470 23.85 -28.56 11.62
C VAL A 470 23.29 -28.35 13.04
N GLY A 471 22.78 -29.42 13.66
CA GLY A 471 22.42 -29.47 15.07
C GLY A 471 21.00 -29.00 15.40
N TYR A 472 20.03 -29.23 14.49
CA TYR A 472 18.61 -28.99 14.77
C TYR A 472 17.85 -30.31 14.87
N HIS A 473 16.96 -30.41 15.85
CA HIS A 473 15.97 -31.48 15.93
C HIS A 473 14.80 -31.13 15.01
N THR A 474 14.34 -32.07 14.20
CA THR A 474 13.33 -31.76 13.16
C THR A 474 12.01 -32.49 13.34
N THR A 475 10.95 -31.87 12.84
CA THR A 475 9.58 -32.40 12.76
C THR A 475 8.94 -31.91 11.47
N THR A 476 7.86 -32.55 11.03
CA THR A 476 7.13 -32.13 9.83
C THR A 476 5.64 -32.28 10.01
N TRP A 477 4.88 -31.32 9.48
CA TRP A 477 3.44 -31.32 9.50
C TRP A 477 2.84 -31.08 8.12
N LEU A 478 1.69 -31.69 7.87
CA LEU A 478 0.84 -31.45 6.72
C LEU A 478 -0.45 -30.79 7.21
N LEU A 479 -0.55 -29.48 7.00
CA LEU A 479 -1.61 -28.64 7.57
C LEU A 479 -2.58 -28.18 6.49
N ASN A 480 -3.89 -28.19 6.76
CA ASN A 480 -4.87 -27.50 5.92
C ASN A 480 -5.15 -26.10 6.48
N ALA A 481 -4.94 -25.05 5.67
CA ALA A 481 -5.24 -23.67 6.05
C ALA A 481 -6.69 -23.48 6.52
N ALA A 482 -7.64 -24.24 5.97
CA ALA A 482 -9.04 -24.19 6.37
C ALA A 482 -9.28 -24.52 7.85
N ALA A 483 -8.42 -25.35 8.45
CA ALA A 483 -8.49 -25.70 9.86
C ALA A 483 -8.09 -24.54 10.79
N TYR A 484 -7.54 -23.45 10.23
CA TYR A 484 -7.07 -22.25 10.95
C TYR A 484 -7.88 -21.00 10.57
N GLY A 485 -9.08 -21.16 10.02
CA GLY A 485 -9.98 -20.05 9.67
C GLY A 485 -9.75 -19.41 8.31
N VAL A 486 -8.81 -19.93 7.51
CA VAL A 486 -8.62 -19.48 6.13
C VAL A 486 -9.77 -20.04 5.27
N PRO A 487 -10.48 -19.23 4.47
CA PRO A 487 -11.62 -19.68 3.67
C PRO A 487 -11.20 -20.42 2.39
N GLN A 488 -10.23 -21.34 2.51
CA GLN A 488 -9.57 -22.00 1.40
C GLN A 488 -9.07 -23.40 1.79
N ASP A 489 -9.42 -24.43 1.00
CA ASP A 489 -8.79 -25.75 1.08
C ASP A 489 -7.38 -25.65 0.45
N ARG A 490 -6.39 -25.35 1.31
CA ARG A 490 -4.99 -25.14 0.96
C ARG A 490 -4.13 -25.91 1.93
N VAL A 491 -3.66 -27.06 1.47
CA VAL A 491 -2.77 -27.91 2.25
C VAL A 491 -1.32 -27.49 2.04
N ARG A 492 -0.53 -27.46 3.10
CA ARG A 492 0.90 -27.11 3.10
C ARG A 492 1.70 -28.03 3.98
N ARG A 493 2.90 -28.34 3.51
CA ARG A 493 3.91 -29.07 4.28
C ARG A 493 4.79 -28.06 4.99
N ILE A 494 4.91 -28.22 6.30
CA ILE A 494 5.72 -27.38 7.16
C ILE A 494 6.83 -28.26 7.73
N ILE A 495 8.08 -27.87 7.53
CA ILE A 495 9.25 -28.52 8.11
C ILE A 495 9.78 -27.59 9.19
N VAL A 496 9.93 -28.10 10.40
CA VAL A 496 10.41 -27.31 11.54
C VAL A 496 11.70 -27.93 12.07
N GLY A 497 12.69 -27.08 12.33
CA GLY A 497 13.91 -27.43 13.05
C GLY A 497 14.01 -26.61 14.34
N ILE A 498 14.34 -27.24 15.47
CA ILE A 498 14.60 -26.60 16.76
C ILE A 498 16.04 -26.88 17.17
N ARG A 499 16.78 -25.83 17.51
CA ARG A 499 18.20 -25.92 17.90
C ARG A 499 18.37 -26.25 19.39
N ASP A 500 17.55 -25.63 20.23
CA ASP A 500 17.74 -25.61 21.69
C ASP A 500 17.05 -26.79 22.42
N GLY A 501 16.67 -27.84 21.69
CA GLY A 501 16.00 -29.01 22.25
C GLY A 501 15.14 -29.76 21.22
N ASP A 502 14.31 -30.67 21.72
CA ASP A 502 13.44 -31.47 20.86
C ASP A 502 12.42 -30.62 20.09
N ALA A 503 12.15 -31.03 18.85
CA ALA A 503 11.12 -30.44 18.03
C ALA A 503 9.71 -30.82 18.52
N PRO A 504 8.71 -29.92 18.40
CA PRO A 504 7.33 -30.25 18.75
C PRO A 504 6.79 -31.34 17.83
N THR A 505 6.37 -32.47 18.40
CA THR A 505 5.82 -33.59 17.60
C THR A 505 4.44 -33.26 17.08
N GLU A 506 3.60 -32.67 17.92
CA GLU A 506 2.23 -32.31 17.57
C GLU A 506 2.19 -31.02 16.72
N PRO A 507 1.32 -30.95 15.70
CA PRO A 507 1.11 -29.72 14.94
C PRO A 507 0.42 -28.64 15.80
N PRO A 508 0.41 -27.37 15.33
CA PRO A 508 -0.45 -26.35 15.92
C PRO A 508 -1.90 -26.84 16.01
N PRO A 509 -2.60 -26.66 17.14
CA PRO A 509 -3.97 -27.15 17.28
C PRO A 509 -4.89 -26.42 16.30
N PRO A 510 -5.72 -27.15 15.53
CA PRO A 510 -6.68 -26.53 14.62
C PRO A 510 -7.76 -25.77 15.40
N THR A 511 -8.32 -24.73 14.80
CA THR A 511 -9.39 -23.91 15.38
C THR A 511 -10.75 -24.18 14.73
N HIS A 512 -10.77 -24.82 13.56
CA HIS A 512 -11.98 -25.13 12.78
C HIS A 512 -12.02 -26.61 12.39
N ASN A 513 -13.22 -27.19 12.41
CA ASN A 513 -13.47 -28.49 11.80
C ASN A 513 -13.56 -28.34 10.28
N ALA A 514 -12.44 -28.58 9.62
CA ALA A 514 -12.27 -28.35 8.18
C ALA A 514 -11.42 -29.46 7.54
N PRO A 515 -11.97 -30.68 7.36
CA PRO A 515 -11.26 -31.74 6.68
C PRO A 515 -10.93 -31.31 5.24
N SER A 516 -9.71 -31.61 4.77
CA SER A 516 -9.38 -31.38 3.37
C SER A 516 -10.12 -32.37 2.48
N THR A 517 -10.55 -31.90 1.31
CA THR A 517 -11.18 -32.77 0.30
C THR A 517 -10.15 -33.47 -0.59
N GLN A 518 -8.88 -33.06 -0.51
CA GLN A 518 -7.82 -33.46 -1.44
C GLN A 518 -6.71 -34.28 -0.78
N HIS A 519 -6.47 -34.10 0.52
CA HIS A 519 -5.36 -34.71 1.22
C HIS A 519 -5.79 -35.22 2.60
N GLN A 520 -5.14 -36.29 3.07
CA GLN A 520 -5.13 -36.61 4.50
C GLN A 520 -4.14 -35.66 5.18
N VAL A 521 -4.55 -35.00 6.25
CA VAL A 521 -3.77 -33.94 6.92
C VAL A 521 -3.60 -34.29 8.40
N ASP A 522 -2.56 -33.75 9.04
CA ASP A 522 -2.19 -34.11 10.41
C ASP A 522 -3.04 -33.36 11.45
N SER A 523 -3.58 -32.19 11.08
CA SER A 523 -4.39 -31.33 11.96
C SER A 523 -5.88 -31.53 11.74
N LEU A 524 -6.41 -32.66 12.20
CA LEU A 524 -7.85 -32.93 12.20
C LEU A 524 -8.47 -32.67 13.57
N ALA A 525 -9.62 -32.00 13.60
CA ALA A 525 -10.39 -31.83 14.83
C ALA A 525 -11.89 -31.97 14.58
N PRO A 526 -12.37 -33.20 14.30
CA PRO A 526 -13.79 -33.46 14.05
C PRO A 526 -14.69 -33.12 15.26
N HIS A 527 -14.10 -32.99 16.44
CA HIS A 527 -14.79 -32.64 17.69
C HIS A 527 -15.08 -31.13 17.81
N LEU A 528 -14.42 -30.26 17.03
CA LEU A 528 -14.67 -28.82 17.08
C LEU A 528 -16.04 -28.49 16.46
N ARG A 529 -16.83 -27.67 17.17
CA ARG A 529 -18.13 -27.17 16.68
C ARG A 529 -17.99 -26.08 15.63
N GLN A 530 -16.89 -25.33 15.65
CA GLN A 530 -16.63 -24.26 14.70
C GLN A 530 -16.31 -24.87 13.33
N ARG A 531 -17.22 -24.67 12.35
CA ARG A 531 -17.03 -25.15 10.97
C ARG A 531 -16.06 -24.26 10.20
N ALA A 532 -15.52 -24.77 9.09
CA ALA A 532 -14.73 -23.97 8.14
C ALA A 532 -15.45 -22.68 7.70
N VAL A 533 -14.68 -21.60 7.54
CA VAL A 533 -15.14 -20.34 6.95
C VAL A 533 -15.38 -20.56 5.46
N THR A 534 -16.53 -20.16 4.95
CA THR A 534 -16.85 -20.33 3.53
C THR A 534 -16.29 -19.20 2.69
N LEU A 535 -16.19 -19.43 1.37
CA LEU A 535 -15.90 -18.36 0.42
C LEU A 535 -16.94 -17.24 0.50
N GLY A 536 -18.23 -17.58 0.59
CA GLY A 536 -19.30 -16.59 0.67
C GLY A 536 -19.17 -15.66 1.88
N GLU A 537 -18.84 -16.23 3.04
CA GLU A 537 -18.58 -15.46 4.27
C GLU A 537 -17.39 -14.52 4.11
N SER A 538 -16.32 -14.98 3.47
CA SER A 538 -15.12 -14.17 3.24
C SER A 538 -15.36 -12.99 2.28
N LEU A 539 -16.19 -13.19 1.25
CA LEU A 539 -16.48 -12.14 0.26
C LEU A 539 -17.60 -11.18 0.69
N ALA A 540 -18.32 -11.50 1.77
CA ALA A 540 -19.41 -10.68 2.27
C ALA A 540 -18.96 -9.23 2.56
N GLY A 541 -19.84 -8.26 2.29
CA GLY A 541 -19.59 -6.84 2.47
C GLY A 541 -18.80 -6.16 1.35
N LEU A 542 -18.19 -6.90 0.42
CA LEU A 542 -17.55 -6.28 -0.75
C LEU A 542 -18.60 -5.69 -1.71
N PRO A 543 -18.38 -4.48 -2.25
CA PRO A 543 -19.29 -3.88 -3.23
C PRO A 543 -19.42 -4.77 -4.48
N PRO A 544 -20.63 -5.04 -5.00
CA PRO A 544 -20.78 -5.79 -6.24
C PRO A 544 -20.21 -5.00 -7.43
N LEU A 545 -19.60 -5.69 -8.40
CA LEU A 545 -19.10 -5.07 -9.61
C LEU A 545 -19.19 -5.97 -10.85
N GLY A 546 -19.37 -5.33 -12.00
CA GLY A 546 -19.40 -6.00 -13.30
C GLY A 546 -18.01 -6.33 -13.85
N VAL A 547 -17.98 -7.00 -15.01
CA VAL A 547 -16.74 -7.33 -15.75
C VAL A 547 -15.97 -6.07 -16.09
N GLY A 548 -14.66 -6.08 -15.87
CA GLY A 548 -13.81 -4.92 -16.09
C GLY A 548 -14.11 -3.74 -15.15
N LYS A 549 -15.11 -3.80 -14.27
CA LYS A 549 -15.44 -2.67 -13.39
C LYS A 549 -14.63 -2.71 -12.10
N GLY A 550 -14.86 -1.73 -11.24
CA GLY A 550 -14.24 -1.60 -9.92
C GLY A 550 -13.28 -0.42 -9.82
N GLU A 551 -12.80 -0.19 -8.60
CA GLU A 551 -11.87 0.89 -8.28
C GLU A 551 -10.63 0.32 -7.59
N ASN A 552 -9.47 0.83 -7.97
CA ASN A 552 -8.22 0.39 -7.38
C ASN A 552 -8.09 0.81 -5.91
N ILE A 553 -8.65 1.96 -5.54
CA ILE A 553 -8.82 2.40 -4.16
C ILE A 553 -10.28 2.80 -3.98
N ALA A 554 -10.93 2.14 -3.03
CA ALA A 554 -12.24 2.48 -2.51
C ALA A 554 -12.16 2.59 -0.98
N VAL A 555 -13.30 2.80 -0.32
CA VAL A 555 -13.42 2.76 1.13
C VAL A 555 -14.48 1.75 1.52
N LEU A 556 -14.15 0.92 2.51
CA LEU A 556 -15.07 0.02 3.17
C LEU A 556 -14.91 0.19 4.67
N ASP A 557 -16.02 0.46 5.37
CA ASP A 557 -16.05 0.66 6.83
C ASP A 557 -15.00 1.68 7.35
N GLY A 558 -14.78 2.76 6.60
CA GLY A 558 -13.84 3.82 6.97
C GLY A 558 -12.36 3.49 6.75
N GLN A 559 -12.02 2.31 6.20
CA GLN A 559 -10.67 1.93 5.83
C GLN A 559 -10.52 1.89 4.30
N LEU A 560 -9.28 2.03 3.81
CA LEU A 560 -8.99 1.88 2.39
C LEU A 560 -9.19 0.42 1.97
N LEU A 561 -9.95 0.21 0.91
CA LEU A 561 -10.11 -1.06 0.21
C LEU A 561 -9.34 -0.97 -1.10
N THR A 562 -8.29 -1.78 -1.26
CA THR A 562 -7.46 -1.75 -2.48
C THR A 562 -7.61 -2.99 -3.34
N GLY A 563 -7.44 -2.83 -4.66
CA GLY A 563 -7.38 -3.94 -5.61
C GLY A 563 -8.72 -4.64 -5.87
N HIS A 564 -9.86 -3.99 -5.59
CA HIS A 564 -11.18 -4.53 -5.91
C HIS A 564 -11.61 -4.17 -7.34
N VAL A 565 -10.85 -4.69 -8.29
CA VAL A 565 -11.04 -4.45 -9.73
C VAL A 565 -11.18 -5.77 -10.47
N ALA A 566 -12.25 -5.91 -11.24
CA ALA A 566 -12.43 -7.06 -12.12
C ALA A 566 -11.57 -6.91 -13.37
N ARG A 567 -10.96 -8.01 -13.81
CA ARG A 567 -10.36 -8.07 -15.13
C ARG A 567 -11.44 -8.10 -16.21
N TYR A 568 -11.04 -7.77 -17.43
CA TYR A 568 -11.86 -8.03 -18.61
C TYR A 568 -11.96 -9.54 -18.86
N ASN A 569 -13.16 -9.98 -19.27
CA ASN A 569 -13.44 -11.30 -19.80
C ASN A 569 -14.15 -11.11 -21.14
N ASN A 570 -13.79 -11.90 -22.15
CA ASN A 570 -14.44 -11.79 -23.46
C ASN A 570 -15.89 -12.32 -23.41
N PRO A 571 -16.78 -11.92 -24.34
CA PRO A 571 -18.18 -12.31 -24.32
C PRO A 571 -18.43 -13.82 -24.36
N GLU A 572 -17.58 -14.58 -25.04
CA GLU A 572 -17.72 -16.04 -25.12
C GLU A 572 -17.46 -16.70 -23.76
N ASP A 573 -16.44 -16.25 -23.04
CA ASP A 573 -16.14 -16.72 -21.68
C ASP A 573 -17.27 -16.36 -20.72
N LEU A 574 -17.87 -15.17 -20.87
CA LEU A 574 -19.05 -14.79 -20.09
C LEU A 574 -20.25 -15.71 -20.36
N GLY A 575 -20.49 -16.11 -21.61
CA GLY A 575 -21.51 -17.12 -21.95
C GLY A 575 -21.25 -18.47 -21.26
N ARG A 576 -19.98 -18.86 -21.14
CA ARG A 576 -19.58 -20.06 -20.38
C ARG A 576 -19.81 -19.88 -18.89
N PHE A 577 -19.41 -18.74 -18.33
CA PHE A 577 -19.59 -18.43 -16.90
C PHE A 577 -21.07 -18.45 -16.50
N GLN A 578 -21.99 -18.04 -17.39
CA GLN A 578 -23.43 -18.13 -17.16
C GLN A 578 -23.91 -19.58 -17.06
N THR A 579 -23.30 -20.49 -17.82
CA THR A 579 -23.75 -21.89 -17.96
C THR A 579 -23.18 -22.83 -16.90
N ILE A 580 -22.01 -22.53 -16.36
CA ILE A 580 -21.32 -23.37 -15.38
C ILE A 580 -22.04 -23.29 -14.03
N GLU A 581 -22.38 -24.43 -13.45
CA GLU A 581 -22.95 -24.48 -12.10
C GLU A 581 -21.85 -24.34 -11.03
N PRO A 582 -22.12 -23.73 -9.85
CA PRO A 582 -21.14 -23.66 -8.77
C PRO A 582 -20.59 -25.03 -8.38
N GLY A 583 -19.27 -25.19 -8.39
CA GLY A 583 -18.59 -26.46 -8.12
C GLY A 583 -18.53 -27.44 -9.29
N GLU A 584 -19.15 -27.13 -10.44
CA GLU A 584 -19.09 -27.97 -11.64
C GLU A 584 -17.69 -27.95 -12.27
N SER A 585 -17.14 -29.12 -12.56
CA SER A 585 -15.86 -29.24 -13.26
C SER A 585 -16.02 -28.92 -14.75
N TYR A 586 -14.94 -28.48 -15.42
CA TYR A 586 -14.98 -28.26 -16.86
C TYR A 586 -15.31 -29.54 -17.64
N ARG A 587 -14.88 -30.70 -17.13
CA ARG A 587 -15.25 -32.00 -17.69
C ARG A 587 -16.76 -32.25 -17.65
N SER A 588 -17.39 -31.96 -16.52
CA SER A 588 -18.85 -32.07 -16.34
C SER A 588 -19.60 -31.11 -17.25
N LEU A 589 -19.13 -29.86 -17.36
CA LEU A 589 -19.69 -28.87 -18.28
C LEU A 589 -19.64 -29.39 -19.72
N VAL A 590 -18.47 -29.85 -20.20
CA VAL A 590 -18.29 -30.33 -21.58
C VAL A 590 -19.14 -31.56 -21.87
N ALA A 591 -19.36 -32.44 -20.89
CA ALA A 591 -20.26 -33.59 -21.06
C ALA A 591 -21.72 -33.14 -21.25
N ARG A 592 -22.16 -32.10 -20.54
CA ARG A 592 -23.52 -31.54 -20.61
C ARG A 592 -23.72 -30.58 -21.79
N ARG A 593 -22.68 -29.85 -22.17
CA ARG A 593 -22.63 -28.81 -23.21
C ARG A 593 -21.37 -28.97 -24.07
N PRO A 594 -21.33 -29.99 -24.96
CA PRO A 594 -20.17 -30.24 -25.81
C PRO A 594 -19.80 -29.07 -26.74
N ASP A 595 -20.79 -28.23 -27.08
CA ASP A 595 -20.64 -27.01 -27.87
C ASP A 595 -19.77 -25.94 -27.19
N LEU A 596 -19.59 -26.01 -25.87
CA LEU A 596 -18.75 -25.08 -25.09
C LEU A 596 -17.30 -25.57 -24.90
N LYS A 597 -16.91 -26.67 -25.56
CA LYS A 597 -15.56 -27.21 -25.52
C LYS A 597 -14.58 -26.32 -26.31
N ILE A 598 -13.50 -25.90 -25.64
CA ILE A 598 -12.36 -25.16 -26.23
C ILE A 598 -11.05 -25.90 -25.96
N TYR A 599 -10.92 -26.45 -24.75
CA TYR A 599 -9.70 -27.13 -24.32
C TYR A 599 -9.92 -28.63 -24.27
N ASN A 600 -8.82 -29.38 -24.34
CA ASN A 600 -8.86 -30.80 -24.00
C ASN A 600 -9.21 -30.94 -22.50
N HIS A 601 -10.42 -31.42 -22.20
CA HIS A 601 -10.93 -31.55 -20.84
C HIS A 601 -10.29 -32.71 -20.06
N GLU A 602 -9.54 -33.60 -20.72
CA GLU A 602 -8.74 -34.64 -20.04
C GLU A 602 -7.47 -34.03 -19.44
N THR A 603 -6.85 -33.09 -20.16
CA THR A 603 -5.64 -32.39 -19.71
C THR A 603 -5.96 -31.17 -18.85
N PHE A 604 -7.05 -30.46 -19.16
CA PHE A 604 -7.45 -29.18 -18.56
C PHE A 604 -8.84 -29.25 -17.90
N ALA A 605 -9.10 -30.32 -17.15
CA ALA A 605 -10.37 -30.57 -16.45
C ALA A 605 -10.81 -29.45 -15.49
N ASP A 606 -9.87 -28.60 -15.04
CA ASP A 606 -10.09 -27.50 -14.09
C ASP A 606 -10.05 -26.11 -14.74
N LYS A 607 -10.03 -26.03 -16.08
CA LYS A 607 -9.83 -24.75 -16.78
C LYS A 607 -10.91 -23.73 -16.49
N TYR A 608 -12.15 -24.19 -16.40
CA TYR A 608 -13.30 -23.39 -16.00
C TYR A 608 -13.88 -23.94 -14.72
N PHE A 609 -14.09 -23.09 -13.73
CA PHE A 609 -14.64 -23.49 -12.45
C PHE A 609 -15.34 -22.30 -11.77
N LYS A 610 -16.65 -22.44 -11.53
CA LYS A 610 -17.43 -21.50 -10.74
C LYS A 610 -17.30 -21.84 -9.27
N LEU A 611 -16.85 -20.88 -8.48
CA LEU A 611 -16.57 -21.11 -7.07
C LEU A 611 -17.89 -21.28 -6.30
N PRO A 612 -18.01 -22.32 -5.46
CA PRO A 612 -19.16 -22.50 -4.57
C PRO A 612 -19.05 -21.57 -3.35
N ALA A 613 -20.15 -20.88 -3.00
CA ALA A 613 -20.17 -19.92 -1.89
C ALA A 613 -20.31 -20.57 -0.50
N ASP A 614 -20.83 -21.79 -0.44
CA ASP A 614 -21.22 -22.51 0.77
C ASP A 614 -20.09 -23.34 1.42
N ARG A 615 -18.88 -23.29 0.84
CA ARG A 615 -17.70 -24.01 1.35
C ARG A 615 -16.41 -23.21 1.10
N PRO A 616 -15.27 -23.62 1.70
CA PRO A 616 -13.98 -23.00 1.41
C PRO A 616 -13.66 -22.99 -0.09
N SER A 617 -12.97 -21.95 -0.55
CA SER A 617 -12.45 -21.87 -1.92
C SER A 617 -11.47 -23.01 -2.19
N ARG A 618 -11.31 -23.39 -3.46
CA ARG A 618 -10.11 -24.14 -3.85
C ARG A 618 -8.86 -23.27 -3.67
N THR A 619 -7.69 -23.90 -3.59
CA THR A 619 -6.40 -23.21 -3.41
C THR A 619 -6.23 -22.03 -4.37
N ILE A 620 -5.92 -20.83 -3.88
CA ILE A 620 -5.54 -19.67 -4.69
C ILE A 620 -4.10 -19.89 -5.18
N VAL A 621 -3.91 -19.88 -6.50
CA VAL A 621 -2.62 -20.21 -7.13
C VAL A 621 -1.99 -19.00 -7.83
N ALA A 622 -0.66 -18.98 -7.91
CA ALA A 622 0.06 -17.93 -8.67
C ALA A 622 -0.32 -17.88 -10.15
N HIS A 623 -0.90 -18.95 -10.70
CA HIS A 623 -1.38 -18.98 -12.09
C HIS A 623 -2.58 -18.05 -12.36
N LEU A 624 -3.28 -17.54 -11.33
CA LEU A 624 -4.28 -16.46 -11.50
C LEU A 624 -3.72 -15.25 -12.25
N GLN A 625 -2.38 -15.09 -12.27
CA GLN A 625 -1.70 -14.08 -13.09
C GLN A 625 -1.97 -14.19 -14.59
N ARG A 626 -2.35 -15.38 -15.10
CA ARG A 626 -2.59 -15.63 -16.53
C ARG A 626 -4.06 -15.42 -16.87
N ASP A 627 -4.94 -16.22 -16.29
CA ASP A 627 -6.39 -16.12 -16.47
C ASP A 627 -7.13 -16.34 -15.13
N GLY A 628 -8.41 -16.03 -15.13
CA GLY A 628 -9.29 -16.16 -13.95
C GLY A 628 -10.35 -17.25 -14.12
N ASN A 629 -10.22 -18.12 -15.13
CA ASN A 629 -11.32 -19.00 -15.56
C ASN A 629 -11.57 -20.13 -14.56
N GLY A 630 -10.55 -20.54 -13.81
CA GLY A 630 -10.68 -21.48 -12.69
C GLY A 630 -11.20 -20.85 -11.39
N TYR A 631 -11.49 -19.55 -11.38
CA TYR A 631 -11.88 -18.77 -10.20
C TYR A 631 -13.00 -17.80 -10.57
N ILE A 632 -14.10 -18.33 -11.11
CA ILE A 632 -15.29 -17.54 -11.45
C ILE A 632 -16.04 -17.24 -10.15
N HIS A 633 -16.45 -15.99 -9.97
CA HIS A 633 -17.20 -15.55 -8.80
C HIS A 633 -18.51 -16.34 -8.67
N PRO A 634 -18.96 -16.71 -7.44
CA PRO A 634 -20.16 -17.53 -7.24
C PRO A 634 -21.42 -16.93 -7.87
N GLU A 635 -21.65 -15.63 -7.65
CA GLU A 635 -22.89 -14.95 -8.06
C GLU A 635 -22.72 -13.97 -9.23
N GLN A 636 -21.59 -13.28 -9.31
CA GLN A 636 -21.33 -12.23 -10.29
C GLN A 636 -20.67 -12.82 -11.53
N LEU A 637 -21.06 -12.34 -12.71
CA LEU A 637 -20.59 -12.89 -13.99
C LEU A 637 -19.19 -12.40 -14.37
N ARG A 638 -18.17 -12.79 -13.59
CA ARG A 638 -16.77 -12.38 -13.75
C ARG A 638 -15.85 -13.36 -13.01
N SER A 639 -14.54 -13.28 -13.25
CA SER A 639 -13.57 -13.88 -12.32
C SER A 639 -13.44 -13.06 -11.03
N ILE A 640 -12.85 -13.67 -10.00
CA ILE A 640 -12.53 -12.94 -8.76
C ILE A 640 -11.50 -11.81 -9.00
N THR A 641 -11.58 -10.78 -8.16
CA THR A 641 -10.67 -9.62 -8.10
C THR A 641 -9.44 -9.94 -7.25
N PRO A 642 -8.36 -9.14 -7.34
CA PRO A 642 -7.23 -9.24 -6.41
C PRO A 642 -7.64 -9.17 -4.95
N ARG A 643 -8.53 -8.24 -4.58
CA ARG A 643 -9.03 -8.11 -3.19
C ARG A 643 -9.74 -9.37 -2.70
N GLU A 644 -10.60 -9.95 -3.53
CA GLU A 644 -11.27 -11.21 -3.20
C GLU A 644 -10.26 -12.35 -3.03
N ALA A 645 -9.25 -12.44 -3.91
CA ALA A 645 -8.17 -13.41 -3.76
C ALA A 645 -7.33 -13.19 -2.48
N ALA A 646 -7.09 -11.93 -2.10
CA ALA A 646 -6.37 -11.56 -0.88
C ALA A 646 -7.15 -11.96 0.38
N ARG A 647 -8.46 -11.69 0.44
CA ARG A 647 -9.34 -12.16 1.52
C ARG A 647 -9.39 -13.69 1.60
N LEU A 648 -9.41 -14.37 0.44
CA LEU A 648 -9.35 -15.83 0.40
C LEU A 648 -8.01 -16.41 0.87
N GLN A 649 -6.95 -15.61 0.82
CA GLN A 649 -5.66 -15.87 1.45
C GLN A 649 -5.57 -15.33 2.87
N SER A 650 -6.65 -14.81 3.47
CA SER A 650 -6.70 -14.23 4.83
C SER A 650 -5.84 -12.98 5.06
N PHE A 651 -5.55 -12.20 4.00
CA PHE A 651 -5.02 -10.85 4.17
C PHE A 651 -6.14 -9.88 4.56
N ASP A 652 -5.82 -8.94 5.46
CA ASP A 652 -6.74 -7.86 5.82
C ASP A 652 -6.97 -6.91 4.64
N ASP A 653 -8.11 -6.20 4.67
CA ASP A 653 -8.48 -5.25 3.62
C ASP A 653 -7.51 -4.07 3.49
N GLY A 654 -6.87 -3.69 4.60
CA GLY A 654 -5.84 -2.65 4.63
C GLY A 654 -4.47 -3.07 4.07
N TYR A 655 -4.25 -4.36 3.79
CA TYR A 655 -3.00 -4.83 3.20
C TYR A 655 -2.89 -4.39 1.74
N LEU A 656 -1.84 -3.64 1.41
CA LEU A 656 -1.64 -3.01 0.09
C LEU A 656 -0.85 -3.94 -0.84
N PHE A 657 -1.23 -4.05 -2.10
CA PHE A 657 -0.49 -4.85 -3.10
C PHE A 657 -0.07 -4.01 -4.31
N THR A 658 1.22 -3.99 -4.61
CA THR A 658 1.81 -3.12 -5.64
C THR A 658 2.10 -3.84 -6.96
N GLY A 659 2.20 -3.05 -8.03
CA GLY A 659 2.63 -3.51 -9.35
C GLY A 659 1.49 -4.01 -10.25
N PRO A 660 1.77 -4.37 -11.51
CA PRO A 660 0.75 -4.75 -12.49
C PRO A 660 -0.20 -5.83 -11.98
N LEU A 661 -1.45 -5.83 -12.44
CA LEU A 661 -2.49 -6.78 -11.99
C LEU A 661 -2.02 -8.25 -12.00
N THR A 662 -1.31 -8.65 -13.05
CA THR A 662 -0.74 -10.01 -13.17
C THR A 662 0.26 -10.32 -12.06
N LYS A 663 1.11 -9.36 -11.69
CA LYS A 663 2.09 -9.49 -10.60
C LYS A 663 1.41 -9.54 -9.24
N VAL A 664 0.34 -8.77 -9.03
CA VAL A 664 -0.45 -8.81 -7.79
C VAL A 664 -1.08 -10.19 -7.58
N PHE A 665 -1.71 -10.78 -8.60
CA PHE A 665 -2.25 -12.15 -8.48
C PHE A 665 -1.15 -13.19 -8.20
N ARG A 666 0.04 -13.03 -8.79
CA ARG A 666 1.19 -13.89 -8.49
C ARG A 666 1.62 -13.78 -7.03
N GLN A 667 1.76 -12.55 -6.53
CA GLN A 667 2.10 -12.26 -5.13
C GLN A 667 1.11 -12.92 -4.17
N ILE A 668 -0.20 -12.70 -4.36
CA ILE A 668 -1.26 -13.28 -3.53
C ILE A 668 -1.25 -14.81 -3.59
N GLY A 669 -1.11 -15.41 -4.78
CA GLY A 669 -1.13 -16.87 -4.94
C GLY A 669 0.11 -17.58 -4.36
N ASN A 670 1.27 -16.92 -4.38
CA ASN A 670 2.50 -17.43 -3.78
C ASN A 670 2.49 -17.35 -2.25
N ALA A 671 1.82 -16.35 -1.67
CA ALA A 671 1.84 -16.12 -0.24
C ALA A 671 1.32 -17.31 0.59
N VAL A 672 1.92 -17.50 1.77
CA VAL A 672 1.30 -18.27 2.86
C VAL A 672 0.16 -17.43 3.45
N PRO A 673 -1.03 -18.01 3.72
CA PRO A 673 -2.11 -17.27 4.37
C PRO A 673 -1.69 -16.73 5.75
N PRO A 674 -1.89 -15.44 6.06
CA PRO A 674 -1.51 -14.89 7.37
C PRO A 674 -2.09 -15.64 8.58
N LEU A 675 -3.35 -16.12 8.53
CA LEU A 675 -3.92 -16.88 9.66
C LEU A 675 -3.24 -18.24 9.89
N LEU A 676 -2.82 -18.93 8.82
CA LEU A 676 -2.06 -20.18 8.95
C LEU A 676 -0.66 -19.88 9.50
N ALA A 677 0.00 -18.86 8.96
CA ALA A 677 1.31 -18.42 9.43
C ALA A 677 1.28 -17.97 10.90
N GLU A 678 0.21 -17.30 11.34
CA GLU A 678 0.00 -16.92 12.73
C GLU A 678 -0.15 -18.14 13.65
N ALA A 679 -0.93 -19.14 13.25
CA ALA A 679 -1.09 -20.36 14.04
C ALA A 679 0.24 -21.10 14.22
N ILE A 680 1.05 -21.19 13.17
CA ILE A 680 2.40 -21.75 13.22
C ILE A 680 3.30 -20.91 14.13
N GLY A 681 3.35 -19.59 13.94
CA GLY A 681 4.17 -18.69 14.73
C GLY A 681 3.85 -18.76 16.22
N ARG A 682 2.56 -18.75 16.60
CA ARG A 682 2.16 -18.87 18.02
C ARG A 682 2.63 -20.20 18.60
N HIS A 683 2.48 -21.29 17.88
CA HIS A 683 2.90 -22.60 18.34
C HIS A 683 4.42 -22.71 18.53
N ILE A 684 5.22 -22.15 17.61
CA ILE A 684 6.68 -22.10 17.75
C ILE A 684 7.09 -21.24 18.94
N ARG A 685 6.49 -20.05 19.11
CA ARG A 685 6.77 -19.18 20.27
C ARG A 685 6.48 -19.89 21.58
N ASP A 686 5.30 -20.47 21.72
CA ASP A 686 4.87 -21.13 22.95
C ASP A 686 5.79 -22.35 23.28
N HIS A 687 6.32 -23.03 22.25
CA HIS A 687 7.32 -24.10 22.39
C HIS A 687 8.69 -23.57 22.83
N LEU A 688 9.20 -22.50 22.21
CA LEU A 688 10.47 -21.88 22.63
C LEU A 688 10.40 -21.37 24.08
N GLU A 689 9.29 -20.73 24.46
CA GLU A 689 9.06 -20.30 25.85
C GLU A 689 9.00 -21.48 26.83
N LYS A 690 8.51 -22.65 26.38
CA LYS A 690 8.52 -23.87 27.19
C LYS A 690 9.95 -24.36 27.40
N LEU A 691 10.76 -24.41 26.34
CA LEU A 691 12.17 -24.79 26.45
C LEU A 691 12.93 -23.83 27.38
N ASP A 692 12.68 -22.53 27.31
CA ASP A 692 13.27 -21.54 28.21
C ASP A 692 12.92 -21.79 29.68
N ARG A 693 11.66 -22.16 29.96
CA ARG A 693 11.22 -22.51 31.33
C ARG A 693 11.82 -23.82 31.82
N ASP A 694 11.94 -24.81 30.96
CA ASP A 694 12.51 -26.11 31.30
C ASP A 694 14.01 -25.97 31.57
N ALA A 695 14.74 -25.24 30.70
CA ALA A 695 16.16 -24.94 30.89
C ALA A 695 16.46 -24.06 32.12
N ALA A 696 15.52 -23.22 32.57
CA ALA A 696 15.66 -22.43 33.79
C ALA A 696 15.35 -23.22 35.09
N ARG A 697 14.75 -24.41 34.98
CA ARG A 697 14.45 -25.30 36.11
C ARG A 697 15.58 -26.29 36.39
N ASP A 698 16.29 -26.69 35.35
CA ASP A 698 17.50 -27.52 35.39
C ASP A 698 18.71 -26.69 35.82
#